data_AF-A0A960XNL9-F1
#
_entry.id   AF-A0A960XNL9-F1
#
_cell.length_a   1.000
_cell.length_b   1.000
_cell.length_c   1.000
_cell.angle_alpha   90.00
_cell.angle_beta   90.00
_cell.angle_gamma   90.00
#
_symmetry.space_group_name_H-M   'P 1'
#
loop_
_entity.id
_entity.type
_entity.pdbx_description
1 polymer ?
#
loop_
_entity_poly.entity_id
_entity_poly.type
_entity_poly.pdbx_seq_one_letter_code
_entity_poly.pdbx_strand_id
1 'polypeptide(L)'
;MKPHRIPILRTSCLLVSAVLCTASAATAQTTGWNQTAGGTYDFLDTGNWVGGTINGIWDSSLTLAGSQTTTFGADTLLTGGLEFLYDGSANVTLVGSGGARTVTLGGDVNVNTIQNRIITIGSTSASSALNLNLAGDRTFSVAGGKLLYLYNSISGGDLVLTGGSTTSGGTIRMSRDDASAASSDITVRDHLTLTFDSGVNGNVGATRAKSVTLQSGGELFVWGNNSANSTNTITGALTADGARFNDRVGSGAFNTLTIRNGTAHTLLQTSELARKDHGTLWIRATNLGSNSIASKTAGDTSIEITGTAPTLVGGGASTGTGISIIPWAVGSTTYGSSSASTFLTYTAANGIRPLDTATEFAASIGGSSTDNVRLTAATALNSNETVNSLILGASGASLTGTGTLTVTSGAILMTRTTGASSNIDANLDFGTAEGIIGYVRGDIINGAIAGSGGLTIHGGRSDEYMQLKNGSSTYTGDTHILTNAMVVDGFLPHGARTGDVYVQGNLQLNVAGYHGTINGLFGNGTIKYENSSTASITIGDNDATSSFSGSFIANSNLSVIKTGTGTLTLEGDNDYGGTTTVSAGTLVINGTLANTTTTVDSGATLGGTGTLTDAVTINGVLAPGNSIGTISFGSSLDLLGLSNFEIDPLGLNADLADITGTVTYGGILNVLYGGSAFDFAGGMIFNLFDAGTFAGSFDTINLPDLTGTGLSW
;
A
#
# COMPACT_ATOMS: atom_id res chain seq x y z
N MET A 1 34.77 -55.10 -54.16
CA MET A 1 34.44 -56.54 -54.12
C MET A 1 33.26 -56.73 -53.17
N LYS A 2 32.10 -57.19 -53.68
CA LYS A 2 31.15 -57.98 -52.86
C LYS A 2 31.85 -59.31 -52.53
N PRO A 3 31.51 -60.07 -51.46
CA PRO A 3 30.11 -60.37 -51.11
C PRO A 3 29.85 -60.56 -49.58
N HIS A 4 28.63 -60.32 -49.11
CA HIS A 4 27.63 -61.35 -48.76
C HIS A 4 27.55 -61.64 -47.26
N ARG A 5 26.38 -61.85 -46.65
CA ARG A 5 24.96 -61.67 -47.01
C ARG A 5 24.15 -62.33 -45.88
N ILE A 6 22.83 -62.03 -45.90
CA ILE A 6 21.71 -62.97 -45.64
C ILE A 6 21.27 -63.10 -44.16
N PRO A 7 19.95 -63.17 -43.85
CA PRO A 7 18.74 -62.62 -44.52
C PRO A 7 17.56 -62.26 -43.56
N ILE A 8 16.66 -61.32 -43.91
CA ILE A 8 15.22 -61.50 -44.30
C ILE A 8 14.30 -62.00 -43.14
N LEU A 9 13.24 -61.30 -42.73
CA LEU A 9 11.94 -61.21 -43.42
C LEU A 9 11.10 -59.99 -43.03
N ARG A 10 10.44 -59.41 -44.03
CA ARG A 10 9.36 -58.41 -43.96
C ARG A 10 8.03 -59.08 -43.66
N THR A 11 7.14 -58.42 -42.92
CA THR A 11 5.70 -58.35 -43.29
C THR A 11 5.06 -57.10 -42.70
N SER A 12 4.35 -56.36 -43.56
CA SER A 12 3.66 -55.11 -43.30
C SER A 12 2.36 -55.31 -42.50
N CYS A 13 1.96 -54.34 -41.68
CA CYS A 13 0.55 -54.14 -41.32
C CYS A 13 0.24 -52.66 -41.03
N LEU A 14 -0.96 -52.25 -41.46
CA LEU A 14 -1.60 -50.93 -41.43
C LEU A 14 -1.38 -50.10 -40.15
N LEU A 15 -1.00 -48.83 -40.30
CA LEU A 15 -1.22 -47.80 -39.29
C LEU A 15 -2.67 -47.31 -39.36
N VAL A 16 -3.46 -47.61 -38.33
CA VAL A 16 -4.69 -46.90 -37.99
C VAL A 16 -4.29 -45.74 -37.08
N SER A 17 -4.52 -44.50 -37.52
CA SER A 17 -4.43 -43.32 -36.64
C SER A 17 -5.54 -43.39 -35.58
N ALA A 18 -5.18 -43.78 -34.37
CA ALA A 18 -5.96 -43.47 -33.17
C ALA A 18 -5.42 -42.17 -32.58
N VAL A 19 -6.23 -41.12 -32.66
CA VAL A 19 -6.04 -39.89 -31.88
C VAL A 19 -6.14 -40.28 -30.41
N LEU A 20 -4.99 -40.35 -29.71
CA LEU A 20 -4.98 -40.35 -28.25
C LEU A 20 -5.36 -38.95 -27.78
N CYS A 21 -6.64 -38.74 -27.52
CA CYS A 21 -7.09 -37.72 -26.60
C CYS A 21 -6.64 -38.17 -25.19
N THR A 22 -5.49 -37.69 -24.73
CA THR A 22 -5.14 -37.76 -23.31
C THR A 22 -5.99 -36.71 -22.60
N ALA A 23 -7.19 -37.10 -22.17
CA ALA A 23 -7.87 -36.39 -21.10
C ALA A 23 -6.91 -36.40 -19.90
N SER A 24 -6.49 -35.22 -19.45
CA SER A 24 -5.80 -35.10 -18.17
C SER A 24 -6.70 -35.73 -17.11
N ALA A 25 -6.20 -36.74 -16.40
CA ALA A 25 -6.93 -37.33 -15.29
C ALA A 25 -7.28 -36.21 -14.30
N ALA A 26 -8.56 -35.92 -14.12
CA ALA A 26 -9.04 -35.01 -13.09
C ALA A 26 -8.59 -35.56 -11.73
N THR A 27 -7.73 -34.83 -11.04
CA THR A 27 -7.36 -35.13 -9.66
C THR A 27 -8.62 -35.06 -8.80
N ALA A 28 -8.92 -36.13 -8.06
CA ALA A 28 -10.06 -36.14 -7.14
C ALA A 28 -9.86 -35.07 -6.07
N GLN A 29 -10.88 -34.26 -5.85
CA GLN A 29 -10.90 -33.21 -4.83
C GLN A 29 -10.66 -33.80 -3.43
N THR A 30 -9.73 -33.24 -2.67
CA THR A 30 -9.28 -33.80 -1.39
C THR A 30 -9.91 -33.12 -0.17
N THR A 31 -10.55 -31.97 -0.35
CA THR A 31 -11.21 -31.18 0.71
C THR A 31 -12.24 -30.23 0.10
N GLY A 32 -13.15 -29.66 0.89
CA GLY A 32 -14.03 -28.58 0.44
C GLY A 32 -15.35 -29.02 -0.21
N TRP A 33 -15.97 -28.10 -0.93
CA TRP A 33 -17.31 -28.23 -1.52
C TRP A 33 -17.33 -29.19 -2.71
N ASN A 34 -18.11 -30.27 -2.67
CA ASN A 34 -18.02 -31.35 -3.65
C ASN A 34 -19.07 -31.33 -4.79
N GLN A 35 -19.95 -30.32 -4.82
CA GLN A 35 -21.00 -30.23 -5.84
C GLN A 35 -20.51 -29.48 -7.08
N THR A 36 -20.68 -30.08 -8.25
CA THR A 36 -20.22 -29.52 -9.54
C THR A 36 -21.35 -29.02 -10.43
N ALA A 37 -22.55 -29.58 -10.30
CA ALA A 37 -23.71 -29.19 -11.11
C ALA A 37 -24.33 -27.87 -10.62
N GLY A 38 -25.08 -27.21 -11.49
CA GLY A 38 -25.90 -26.08 -11.10
C GLY A 38 -27.14 -26.55 -10.32
N GLY A 39 -27.54 -25.79 -9.30
CA GLY A 39 -28.65 -26.21 -8.44
C GLY A 39 -28.75 -25.41 -7.14
N THR A 40 -29.67 -25.83 -6.27
CA THR A 40 -29.78 -25.34 -4.90
C THR A 40 -29.31 -26.42 -3.94
N TYR A 41 -28.43 -26.05 -3.02
CA TYR A 41 -27.77 -26.97 -2.09
C TYR A 41 -27.80 -26.40 -0.67
N ASP A 42 -27.95 -27.25 0.35
CA ASP A 42 -27.85 -26.82 1.75
C ASP A 42 -26.38 -26.75 2.17
N PHE A 43 -25.94 -25.60 2.70
CA PHE A 43 -24.58 -25.43 3.22
C PHE A 43 -24.30 -26.40 4.37
N LEU A 44 -25.31 -26.68 5.19
CA LEU A 44 -25.20 -27.48 6.41
C LEU A 44 -25.32 -28.99 6.17
N ASP A 45 -25.64 -29.41 4.94
CA ASP A 45 -25.64 -30.82 4.58
C ASP A 45 -24.20 -31.29 4.34
N THR A 46 -23.69 -32.08 5.29
CA THR A 46 -22.36 -32.71 5.21
C THR A 46 -22.14 -33.53 3.94
N GLY A 47 -23.19 -34.03 3.27
CA GLY A 47 -23.09 -34.71 1.99
C GLY A 47 -22.54 -33.85 0.85
N ASN A 48 -22.68 -32.52 0.96
CA ASN A 48 -22.15 -31.54 -0.01
C ASN A 48 -20.67 -31.22 0.18
N TRP A 49 -19.99 -31.88 1.14
CA TRP A 49 -18.60 -31.63 1.48
C TRP A 49 -17.75 -32.89 1.37
N VAL A 50 -16.52 -32.75 0.89
CA VAL A 50 -15.54 -33.85 0.88
C VAL A 50 -15.30 -34.32 2.31
N GLY A 51 -15.53 -35.62 2.56
CA GLY A 51 -15.36 -36.22 3.89
C GLY A 51 -16.34 -35.72 4.96
N GLY A 52 -17.44 -35.03 4.57
CA GLY A 52 -18.42 -34.52 5.52
C GLY A 52 -18.01 -33.29 6.32
N THR A 53 -16.85 -32.69 6.01
CA THR A 53 -16.30 -31.57 6.78
C THR A 53 -16.70 -30.22 6.18
N ILE A 54 -17.55 -29.48 6.90
CA ILE A 54 -17.95 -28.12 6.54
C ILE A 54 -16.81 -27.17 6.87
N ASN A 55 -16.17 -26.59 5.86
CA ASN A 55 -15.02 -25.70 6.04
C ASN A 55 -15.11 -24.37 5.27
N GLY A 56 -16.17 -24.17 4.47
CA GLY A 56 -16.34 -22.92 3.71
C GLY A 56 -15.44 -22.78 2.49
N ILE A 57 -14.82 -23.87 2.02
CA ILE A 57 -13.83 -23.85 0.94
C ILE A 57 -14.42 -24.39 -0.37
N TRP A 58 -14.44 -23.56 -1.41
CA TRP A 58 -14.57 -23.94 -2.82
C TRP A 58 -13.18 -23.91 -3.44
N ASP A 59 -12.43 -25.00 -3.31
CA ASP A 59 -11.02 -25.05 -3.67
C ASP A 59 -10.78 -24.99 -5.19
N SER A 60 -9.52 -24.79 -5.59
CA SER A 60 -9.14 -24.62 -7.00
C SER A 60 -9.22 -25.88 -7.85
N SER A 61 -9.36 -27.08 -7.25
CA SER A 61 -9.60 -28.31 -8.01
C SER A 61 -11.08 -28.52 -8.37
N LEU A 62 -11.99 -27.78 -7.71
CA LEU A 62 -13.41 -27.78 -8.04
C LEU A 62 -13.65 -27.05 -9.38
N THR A 63 -14.28 -27.74 -10.33
CA THR A 63 -14.81 -27.12 -11.55
C THR A 63 -16.34 -27.06 -11.49
N LEU A 64 -16.90 -25.86 -11.40
CA LEU A 64 -18.36 -25.66 -11.40
C LEU A 64 -18.91 -25.61 -12.83
N ALA A 65 -19.75 -26.58 -13.16
CA ALA A 65 -20.41 -26.72 -14.47
C ALA A 65 -21.71 -25.90 -14.57
N GLY A 66 -22.24 -25.39 -13.47
CA GLY A 66 -23.43 -24.53 -13.45
C GLY A 66 -23.54 -23.70 -12.17
N SER A 67 -24.28 -22.59 -12.22
CA SER A 67 -24.45 -21.67 -11.09
C SER A 67 -25.16 -22.33 -9.92
N GLN A 68 -24.71 -22.02 -8.71
CA GLN A 68 -25.20 -22.62 -7.48
C GLN A 68 -25.82 -21.58 -6.55
N THR A 69 -26.92 -21.97 -5.91
CA THR A 69 -27.50 -21.27 -4.76
C THR A 69 -27.31 -22.14 -3.53
N THR A 70 -26.49 -21.69 -2.59
CA THR A 70 -26.21 -22.41 -1.35
C THR A 70 -27.03 -21.76 -0.23
N THR A 71 -27.89 -22.55 0.40
CA THR A 71 -28.85 -22.06 1.41
C THR A 71 -28.37 -22.36 2.82
N PHE A 72 -28.63 -21.45 3.75
CA PHE A 72 -28.46 -21.66 5.18
C PHE A 72 -29.84 -21.88 5.82
N GLY A 73 -30.07 -23.06 6.41
CA GLY A 73 -31.32 -23.39 7.12
C GLY A 73 -31.43 -22.77 8.51
N ALA A 74 -30.28 -22.47 9.13
CA ALA A 74 -30.16 -21.95 10.49
C ALA A 74 -29.00 -20.95 10.58
N ASP A 75 -28.96 -20.18 11.67
CA ASP A 75 -27.80 -19.36 11.99
C ASP A 75 -26.58 -20.27 12.20
N THR A 76 -25.45 -19.88 11.63
CA THR A 76 -24.29 -20.75 11.48
C THR A 76 -23.04 -20.06 11.99
N LEU A 77 -22.27 -20.75 12.83
CA LEU A 77 -20.92 -20.34 13.21
C LEU A 77 -19.92 -21.16 12.38
N LEU A 78 -19.06 -20.47 11.63
CA LEU A 78 -17.97 -21.09 10.90
C LEU A 78 -16.72 -21.13 11.78
N THR A 79 -15.99 -22.24 11.73
CA THR A 79 -14.67 -22.35 12.36
C THR A 79 -13.59 -21.62 11.57
N GLY A 80 -13.83 -21.39 10.27
CA GLY A 80 -12.94 -20.66 9.36
C GLY A 80 -13.68 -19.58 8.56
N GLY A 81 -13.04 -19.16 7.48
CA GLY A 81 -13.53 -18.16 6.55
C GLY A 81 -14.40 -18.71 5.43
N LEU A 82 -14.54 -17.93 4.37
CA LEU A 82 -15.11 -18.38 3.09
C LEU A 82 -14.06 -18.22 1.98
N GLU A 83 -13.70 -19.30 1.33
CA GLU A 83 -12.69 -19.31 0.27
C GLU A 83 -13.29 -19.73 -1.07
N PHE A 84 -13.18 -18.87 -2.07
CA PHE A 84 -13.67 -19.11 -3.42
C PHE A 84 -12.49 -19.11 -4.41
N LEU A 85 -11.97 -20.30 -4.69
CA LEU A 85 -10.79 -20.54 -5.53
C LEU A 85 -11.10 -21.37 -6.80
N TYR A 86 -12.34 -21.85 -6.93
CA TYR A 86 -12.80 -22.77 -7.96
C TYR A 86 -12.60 -22.27 -9.41
N ASP A 87 -12.62 -23.22 -10.36
CA ASP A 87 -12.66 -23.00 -11.81
C ASP A 87 -14.07 -23.18 -12.39
N GLY A 88 -14.28 -22.69 -13.60
CA GLY A 88 -15.55 -22.75 -14.32
C GLY A 88 -16.25 -21.40 -14.42
N SER A 89 -17.31 -21.36 -15.22
CA SER A 89 -17.99 -20.11 -15.56
C SER A 89 -19.20 -19.76 -14.70
N ALA A 90 -19.46 -20.58 -13.69
CA ALA A 90 -20.62 -20.49 -12.81
C ALA A 90 -20.48 -19.45 -11.69
N ASN A 91 -21.62 -18.88 -11.29
CA ASN A 91 -21.71 -18.00 -10.11
C ASN A 91 -22.08 -18.82 -8.86
N VAL A 92 -21.64 -18.36 -7.69
CA VAL A 92 -22.05 -18.89 -6.39
C VAL A 92 -22.85 -17.83 -5.64
N THR A 93 -23.99 -18.22 -5.10
CA THR A 93 -24.88 -17.35 -4.32
C THR A 93 -25.19 -17.99 -2.98
N LEU A 94 -24.89 -17.29 -1.88
CA LEU A 94 -25.15 -17.74 -0.51
C LEU A 94 -26.35 -16.99 0.06
N VAL A 95 -27.37 -17.69 0.52
CA VAL A 95 -28.64 -17.08 1.01
C VAL A 95 -29.19 -17.78 2.25
N GLY A 96 -30.01 -17.08 3.03
CA GLY A 96 -30.82 -17.70 4.06
C GLY A 96 -31.96 -18.53 3.48
N SER A 97 -32.51 -19.45 4.27
CA SER A 97 -33.75 -20.17 3.95
C SER A 97 -34.67 -20.22 5.16
N GLY A 98 -35.98 -20.08 4.90
CA GLY A 98 -37.00 -20.05 5.95
C GLY A 98 -36.95 -18.78 6.82
N GLY A 99 -36.46 -17.66 6.28
CA GLY A 99 -36.30 -16.38 6.98
C GLY A 99 -34.87 -15.84 6.88
N ALA A 100 -34.64 -14.68 7.51
CA ALA A 100 -33.31 -14.13 7.67
C ALA A 100 -32.43 -15.07 8.50
N ARG A 101 -31.18 -15.24 8.08
CA ARG A 101 -30.15 -16.02 8.77
C ARG A 101 -28.90 -15.20 8.97
N THR A 102 -28.10 -15.60 9.94
CA THR A 102 -26.80 -14.99 10.24
C THR A 102 -25.70 -16.04 10.14
N VAL A 103 -24.66 -15.73 9.38
CA VAL A 103 -23.40 -16.49 9.38
C VAL A 103 -22.39 -15.71 10.19
N THR A 104 -21.91 -16.31 11.28
CA THR A 104 -20.79 -15.80 12.07
C THR A 104 -19.49 -16.39 11.53
N LEU A 105 -18.58 -15.53 11.07
CA LEU A 105 -17.32 -15.94 10.47
C LEU A 105 -16.29 -16.31 11.54
N GLY A 106 -15.54 -17.39 11.29
CA GLY A 106 -14.35 -17.77 12.06
C GLY A 106 -13.05 -17.28 11.43
N GLY A 107 -13.09 -16.89 10.16
CA GLY A 107 -11.94 -16.44 9.35
C GLY A 107 -12.32 -15.39 8.31
N ASP A 108 -11.36 -15.05 7.46
CA ASP A 108 -11.48 -14.05 6.39
C ASP A 108 -12.32 -14.53 5.19
N VAL A 109 -12.64 -13.63 4.27
CA VAL A 109 -13.29 -13.97 3.00
C VAL A 109 -12.31 -13.75 1.87
N ASN A 110 -12.08 -14.76 1.04
CA ASN A 110 -11.18 -14.68 -0.10
C ASN A 110 -11.90 -15.07 -1.40
N VAL A 111 -11.93 -14.16 -2.36
CA VAL A 111 -12.49 -14.37 -3.70
C VAL A 111 -11.37 -14.27 -4.73
N ASN A 112 -10.86 -15.43 -5.13
CA ASN A 112 -9.81 -15.55 -6.12
C ASN A 112 -10.05 -16.75 -7.05
N THR A 113 -11.25 -16.79 -7.64
CA THR A 113 -11.63 -17.82 -8.61
C THR A 113 -10.73 -17.74 -9.85
N ILE A 114 -10.49 -18.87 -10.51
CA ILE A 114 -9.57 -18.92 -11.67
C ILE A 114 -10.08 -18.03 -12.83
N GLN A 115 -11.39 -18.04 -13.06
CA GLN A 115 -12.06 -17.19 -14.05
C GLN A 115 -12.75 -15.99 -13.39
N ASN A 116 -13.11 -14.96 -14.17
CA ASN A 116 -13.85 -13.81 -13.65
C ASN A 116 -15.29 -14.21 -13.29
N ARG A 117 -15.59 -14.32 -11.99
CA ARG A 117 -16.88 -14.77 -11.48
C ARG A 117 -17.50 -13.79 -10.49
N ILE A 118 -18.81 -13.97 -10.32
CA ILE A 118 -19.61 -13.24 -9.35
C ILE A 118 -19.89 -14.17 -8.18
N ILE A 119 -19.47 -13.75 -6.99
CA ILE A 119 -19.90 -14.33 -5.72
C ILE A 119 -20.95 -13.40 -5.11
N THR A 120 -22.04 -13.96 -4.61
CA THR A 120 -23.11 -13.20 -3.95
C THR A 120 -23.33 -13.74 -2.56
N ILE A 121 -23.39 -12.86 -1.57
CA ILE A 121 -23.77 -13.19 -0.20
C ILE A 121 -24.97 -12.32 0.18
N GLY A 122 -26.03 -13.00 0.58
CA GLY A 122 -27.31 -12.39 0.89
C GLY A 122 -28.25 -12.33 -0.31
N SER A 123 -29.42 -11.76 -0.05
CA SER A 123 -30.52 -11.69 -1.00
C SER A 123 -31.32 -10.42 -0.78
N THR A 124 -31.98 -9.96 -1.84
CA THR A 124 -32.93 -8.85 -1.77
C THR A 124 -34.25 -9.22 -1.13
N SER A 125 -34.51 -10.52 -0.91
CA SER A 125 -35.73 -10.98 -0.24
C SER A 125 -35.44 -11.24 1.23
N ALA A 126 -36.21 -10.60 2.11
CA ALA A 126 -36.14 -10.80 3.56
C ALA A 126 -36.33 -12.28 3.98
N SER A 127 -37.07 -13.07 3.19
CA SER A 127 -37.26 -14.51 3.43
C SER A 127 -36.02 -15.37 3.18
N SER A 128 -34.99 -14.78 2.56
CA SER A 128 -33.74 -15.43 2.20
C SER A 128 -32.51 -14.56 2.54
N ALA A 129 -32.70 -13.56 3.40
CA ALA A 129 -31.61 -12.67 3.79
C ALA A 129 -30.51 -13.46 4.53
N LEU A 130 -29.26 -13.12 4.25
CA LEU A 130 -28.09 -13.69 4.90
C LEU A 130 -27.19 -12.57 5.43
N ASN A 131 -27.26 -12.36 6.73
CA ASN A 131 -26.43 -11.40 7.45
C ASN A 131 -25.06 -12.01 7.74
N LEU A 132 -24.03 -11.17 7.79
CA LEU A 132 -22.69 -11.55 8.22
C LEU A 132 -22.38 -10.96 9.59
N ASN A 133 -21.97 -11.80 10.53
CA ASN A 133 -21.35 -11.39 11.78
C ASN A 133 -19.86 -11.72 11.69
N LEU A 134 -19.02 -10.70 11.83
CA LEU A 134 -17.57 -10.82 11.67
C LEU A 134 -16.89 -11.46 12.89
N ALA A 135 -17.49 -11.33 14.08
CA ALA A 135 -16.94 -11.81 15.35
C ALA A 135 -15.48 -11.37 15.60
N GLY A 136 -15.21 -10.09 15.38
CA GLY A 136 -13.88 -9.48 15.32
C GLY A 136 -13.58 -8.90 13.95
N ASP A 137 -12.44 -8.24 13.81
CA ASP A 137 -12.04 -7.62 12.54
C ASP A 137 -11.74 -8.68 11.49
N ARG A 138 -12.16 -8.45 10.24
CA ARG A 138 -12.01 -9.41 9.13
C ARG A 138 -11.49 -8.76 7.87
N THR A 139 -10.68 -9.52 7.15
CA THR A 139 -10.21 -9.15 5.81
C THR A 139 -11.07 -9.80 4.74
N PHE A 140 -11.52 -8.99 3.77
CA PHE A 140 -12.19 -9.46 2.57
C PHE A 140 -11.27 -9.16 1.39
N SER A 141 -10.64 -10.21 0.86
CA SER A 141 -9.75 -10.16 -0.29
C SER A 141 -10.50 -10.50 -1.56
N VAL A 142 -10.46 -9.61 -2.56
CA VAL A 142 -11.07 -9.86 -3.88
C VAL A 142 -10.05 -9.55 -4.97
N ALA A 143 -9.67 -10.58 -5.71
CA ALA A 143 -8.67 -10.48 -6.76
C ALA A 143 -9.14 -9.65 -7.97
N GLY A 144 -8.19 -9.13 -8.75
CA GLY A 144 -8.44 -8.37 -9.97
C GLY A 144 -9.45 -9.05 -10.91
N GLY A 145 -10.41 -8.25 -11.39
CA GLY A 145 -11.48 -8.70 -12.29
C GLY A 145 -12.56 -9.58 -11.64
N LYS A 146 -12.54 -9.78 -10.32
CA LYS A 146 -13.57 -10.53 -9.56
C LYS A 146 -14.54 -9.58 -8.87
N LEU A 147 -15.73 -10.11 -8.55
CA LEU A 147 -16.82 -9.33 -7.96
C LEU A 147 -17.50 -10.10 -6.81
N LEU A 148 -17.61 -9.45 -5.66
CA LEU A 148 -18.37 -9.91 -4.50
C LEU A 148 -19.55 -8.97 -4.24
N TYR A 149 -20.77 -9.50 -4.30
CA TYR A 149 -21.97 -8.78 -3.87
C TYR A 149 -22.29 -9.08 -2.41
N LEU A 150 -22.59 -8.03 -1.67
CA LEU A 150 -23.08 -8.08 -0.29
C LEU A 150 -24.45 -7.37 -0.26
N TYR A 151 -25.51 -8.09 0.13
CA TYR A 151 -26.88 -7.59 0.08
C TYR A 151 -27.49 -7.25 1.43
N ASN A 152 -27.10 -7.91 2.52
CA ASN A 152 -27.72 -7.72 3.83
C ASN A 152 -26.70 -7.19 4.86
N SER A 153 -27.05 -7.21 6.16
CA SER A 153 -26.25 -6.53 7.19
C SER A 153 -24.93 -7.23 7.50
N ILE A 154 -23.89 -6.45 7.74
CA ILE A 154 -22.58 -6.86 8.24
C ILE A 154 -22.35 -6.18 9.58
N SER A 155 -21.89 -6.93 10.59
CA SER A 155 -21.76 -6.42 11.97
C SER A 155 -20.69 -7.19 12.76
N GLY A 156 -20.39 -6.73 13.98
CA GLY A 156 -19.59 -7.49 14.94
C GLY A 156 -18.07 -7.38 14.78
N GLY A 157 -17.58 -6.37 14.05
CA GLY A 157 -16.16 -6.06 13.88
C GLY A 157 -15.92 -5.05 12.75
N ASP A 158 -14.68 -4.67 12.52
CA ASP A 158 -14.29 -3.80 11.40
C ASP A 158 -13.92 -4.61 10.14
N LEU A 159 -14.00 -3.95 8.98
CA LEU A 159 -13.77 -4.56 7.68
C LEU A 159 -12.50 -4.02 7.04
N VAL A 160 -11.60 -4.92 6.66
CA VAL A 160 -10.45 -4.59 5.81
C VAL A 160 -10.69 -5.17 4.43
N LEU A 161 -10.97 -4.33 3.46
CA LEU A 161 -11.23 -4.71 2.09
C LEU A 161 -9.97 -4.50 1.25
N THR A 162 -9.46 -5.56 0.63
CA THR A 162 -8.18 -5.54 -0.08
C THR A 162 -8.26 -6.19 -1.45
N GLY A 163 -7.46 -5.69 -2.38
CA GLY A 163 -7.20 -6.40 -3.64
C GLY A 163 -6.46 -7.71 -3.38
N GLY A 164 -6.73 -8.74 -4.19
CA GLY A 164 -5.97 -10.00 -4.19
C GLY A 164 -4.59 -9.90 -4.84
N SER A 165 -4.24 -8.75 -5.43
CA SER A 165 -2.88 -8.38 -5.80
C SER A 165 -2.64 -6.89 -5.55
N THR A 166 -1.38 -6.46 -5.57
CA THR A 166 -0.98 -5.06 -5.40
C THR A 166 -1.20 -4.21 -6.65
N THR A 167 -1.58 -4.81 -7.77
CA THR A 167 -1.63 -4.15 -9.10
C THR A 167 -3.04 -4.10 -9.71
N SER A 168 -3.98 -4.89 -9.18
CA SER A 168 -5.37 -4.89 -9.61
C SER A 168 -6.24 -5.47 -8.50
N GLY A 169 -7.08 -4.63 -7.91
CA GLY A 169 -8.14 -5.07 -7.01
C GLY A 169 -9.39 -5.50 -7.77
N GLY A 170 -10.16 -6.39 -7.16
CA GLY A 170 -11.52 -6.66 -7.59
C GLY A 170 -12.51 -5.61 -7.09
N THR A 171 -13.79 -5.96 -7.10
CA THR A 171 -14.85 -5.09 -6.61
C THR A 171 -15.66 -5.78 -5.53
N ILE A 172 -15.92 -5.07 -4.44
CA ILE A 172 -16.93 -5.45 -3.45
C ILE A 172 -18.09 -4.48 -3.61
N ARG A 173 -19.30 -5.00 -3.80
CA ARG A 173 -20.49 -4.21 -4.04
C ARG A 173 -21.52 -4.42 -2.95
N MET A 174 -21.71 -3.40 -2.13
CA MET A 174 -22.82 -3.31 -1.18
C MET A 174 -24.05 -2.79 -1.92
N SER A 175 -24.94 -3.71 -2.30
CA SER A 175 -26.08 -3.42 -3.17
C SER A 175 -27.39 -3.45 -2.38
N ARG A 176 -28.36 -2.59 -2.77
CA ARG A 176 -29.71 -2.43 -2.15
C ARG A 176 -29.69 -1.66 -0.81
N ASP A 177 -30.86 -1.34 -0.25
CA ASP A 177 -31.00 -0.47 0.94
C ASP A 177 -30.61 -1.17 2.26
N ASP A 178 -30.59 -2.51 2.28
CA ASP A 178 -30.33 -3.34 3.45
C ASP A 178 -28.86 -3.78 3.59
N ALA A 179 -28.05 -3.66 2.53
CA ALA A 179 -26.61 -3.90 2.61
C ALA A 179 -25.95 -2.81 3.45
N SER A 180 -25.67 -3.13 4.71
CA SER A 180 -25.25 -2.15 5.69
C SER A 180 -24.16 -2.73 6.58
N ALA A 181 -23.05 -2.02 6.68
CA ALA A 181 -22.04 -2.20 7.71
C ALA A 181 -22.03 -0.96 8.63
N ALA A 182 -23.22 -0.44 8.98
CA ALA A 182 -23.39 0.84 9.68
C ALA A 182 -22.62 0.95 11.00
N SER A 183 -22.27 -0.16 11.64
CA SER A 183 -21.49 -0.20 12.88
C SER A 183 -19.99 -0.36 12.68
N SER A 184 -19.54 -0.68 11.47
CA SER A 184 -18.16 -1.08 11.18
C SER A 184 -17.38 0.05 10.53
N ASP A 185 -16.14 0.23 10.97
CA ASP A 185 -15.15 0.99 10.23
C ASP A 185 -14.65 0.14 9.05
N ILE A 186 -14.56 0.75 7.87
CA ILE A 186 -14.15 0.06 6.64
C ILE A 186 -12.84 0.66 6.14
N THR A 187 -11.81 -0.17 5.97
CA THR A 187 -10.59 0.19 5.25
C THR A 187 -10.63 -0.39 3.84
N VAL A 188 -10.41 0.41 2.81
CA VAL A 188 -10.34 -0.02 1.41
C VAL A 188 -8.93 0.25 0.88
N ARG A 189 -8.25 -0.81 0.43
CA ARG A 189 -6.84 -0.72 0.02
C ARG A 189 -6.47 -1.62 -1.15
N ASP A 190 -5.26 -1.41 -1.65
CA ASP A 190 -4.61 -2.22 -2.67
C ASP A 190 -5.44 -2.30 -3.96
N HIS A 191 -5.80 -1.12 -4.46
CA HIS A 191 -6.58 -0.92 -5.70
C HIS A 191 -7.97 -1.60 -5.71
N LEU A 192 -8.51 -2.02 -4.56
CA LEU A 192 -9.88 -2.52 -4.48
C LEU A 192 -10.89 -1.38 -4.68
N THR A 193 -11.96 -1.66 -5.41
CA THR A 193 -13.15 -0.79 -5.45
C THR A 193 -14.22 -1.31 -4.48
N LEU A 194 -14.57 -0.51 -3.47
CA LEU A 194 -15.79 -0.66 -2.68
C LEU A 194 -16.91 0.13 -3.36
N THR A 195 -17.99 -0.53 -3.74
CA THR A 195 -19.16 0.11 -4.37
C THR A 195 -20.33 0.19 -3.40
N PHE A 196 -20.79 1.41 -3.12
CA PHE A 196 -22.12 1.67 -2.58
C PHE A 196 -23.11 1.81 -3.73
N ASP A 197 -23.93 0.79 -3.91
CA ASP A 197 -24.79 0.67 -5.08
C ASP A 197 -26.26 0.95 -4.79
N SER A 198 -26.71 2.11 -5.28
CA SER A 198 -28.12 2.53 -5.29
C SER A 198 -28.79 2.42 -6.66
N GLY A 199 -28.14 1.83 -7.66
CA GLY A 199 -28.56 1.89 -9.08
C GLY A 199 -29.81 1.10 -9.46
N VAL A 200 -30.44 0.37 -8.53
CA VAL A 200 -31.62 -0.48 -8.80
C VAL A 200 -32.92 0.23 -8.35
N ASN A 201 -33.97 0.18 -9.18
CA ASN A 201 -35.25 0.89 -8.95
C ASN A 201 -35.81 0.68 -7.53
N GLY A 202 -36.16 1.77 -6.85
CA GLY A 202 -36.73 1.79 -5.49
C GLY A 202 -35.75 2.10 -4.34
N ASN A 203 -34.45 2.09 -4.61
CA ASN A 203 -33.39 2.35 -3.63
C ASN A 203 -33.16 3.86 -3.43
N VAL A 204 -33.46 4.36 -2.22
CA VAL A 204 -33.25 5.77 -1.82
C VAL A 204 -32.00 5.98 -0.99
N GLY A 205 -31.20 4.92 -0.82
CA GLY A 205 -29.92 4.93 -0.13
C GLY A 205 -30.01 4.63 1.36
N ALA A 206 -28.89 4.21 1.95
CA ALA A 206 -28.81 3.61 3.27
C ALA A 206 -27.61 4.14 4.07
N THR A 207 -27.61 3.88 5.38
CA THR A 207 -26.37 3.94 6.16
C THR A 207 -25.49 2.75 5.80
N ARG A 208 -24.33 3.01 5.20
CA ARG A 208 -23.45 2.00 4.60
C ARG A 208 -22.33 1.58 5.53
N ALA A 209 -21.73 2.53 6.24
CA ALA A 209 -20.55 2.32 7.05
C ALA A 209 -20.54 3.29 8.23
N LYS A 210 -19.80 2.94 9.29
CA LYS A 210 -19.45 3.89 10.35
C LYS A 210 -18.41 4.87 9.83
N SER A 211 -17.28 4.40 9.33
CA SER A 211 -16.29 5.22 8.62
C SER A 211 -15.74 4.48 7.41
N VAL A 212 -15.12 5.22 6.48
CA VAL A 212 -14.41 4.64 5.34
C VAL A 212 -13.03 5.27 5.25
N THR A 213 -11.98 4.45 5.30
CA THR A 213 -10.59 4.87 5.09
C THR A 213 -10.10 4.30 3.77
N LEU A 214 -9.64 5.18 2.87
CA LEU A 214 -9.02 4.80 1.61
C LEU A 214 -7.49 4.88 1.75
N GLN A 215 -6.80 3.81 1.36
CA GLN A 215 -5.34 3.67 1.39
C GLN A 215 -4.85 2.99 0.11
N SER A 216 -3.57 3.12 -0.26
CA SER A 216 -2.93 2.29 -1.31
C SER A 216 -3.76 2.20 -2.61
N GLY A 217 -4.26 3.34 -3.10
CA GLY A 217 -5.07 3.42 -4.31
C GLY A 217 -6.50 2.85 -4.19
N GLY A 218 -6.98 2.62 -2.97
CA GLY A 218 -8.35 2.18 -2.72
C GLY A 218 -9.40 3.17 -3.27
N GLU A 219 -10.49 2.62 -3.79
CA GLU A 219 -11.59 3.40 -4.37
C GLU A 219 -12.90 3.19 -3.62
N LEU A 220 -13.55 4.29 -3.25
CA LEU A 220 -14.98 4.29 -2.95
C LEU A 220 -15.75 4.72 -4.21
N PHE A 221 -16.64 3.85 -4.69
CA PHE A 221 -17.52 4.11 -5.81
C PHE A 221 -18.97 4.23 -5.32
N VAL A 222 -19.63 5.35 -5.61
CA VAL A 222 -21.05 5.57 -5.31
C VAL A 222 -21.84 5.55 -6.60
N TRP A 223 -22.79 4.62 -6.70
CA TRP A 223 -23.63 4.45 -7.89
C TRP A 223 -25.03 4.97 -7.63
N GLY A 224 -25.42 6.02 -8.37
CA GLY A 224 -26.73 6.66 -8.30
C GLY A 224 -27.89 5.90 -8.96
N ASN A 225 -29.12 6.25 -8.56
CA ASN A 225 -30.35 5.65 -9.06
C ASN A 225 -30.94 6.44 -10.25
N ASN A 226 -31.63 5.74 -11.16
CA ASN A 226 -32.32 6.33 -12.28
C ASN A 226 -33.75 6.82 -11.94
N SER A 227 -34.42 6.22 -10.97
CA SER A 227 -35.85 6.47 -10.71
C SER A 227 -36.14 7.30 -9.48
N ALA A 228 -35.21 7.42 -8.52
CA ALA A 228 -35.41 8.14 -7.27
C ALA A 228 -34.11 8.76 -6.77
N ASN A 229 -34.19 9.84 -5.99
CA ASN A 229 -33.01 10.40 -5.36
C ASN A 229 -32.42 9.39 -4.36
N SER A 230 -31.08 9.29 -4.30
CA SER A 230 -30.38 8.29 -3.50
C SER A 230 -29.38 8.95 -2.54
N THR A 231 -29.33 8.51 -1.29
CA THR A 231 -28.43 9.02 -0.25
C THR A 231 -27.66 7.88 0.42
N ASN A 232 -26.36 7.79 0.17
CA ASN A 232 -25.49 6.83 0.86
C ASN A 232 -24.82 7.55 2.04
N THR A 233 -24.95 7.02 3.25
CA THR A 233 -24.45 7.66 4.47
C THR A 233 -23.28 6.87 5.06
N ILE A 234 -22.19 7.58 5.32
CA ILE A 234 -21.11 7.21 6.24
C ILE A 234 -21.34 8.05 7.50
N THR A 235 -21.57 7.44 8.65
CA THR A 235 -21.97 8.23 9.85
C THR A 235 -20.81 9.01 10.48
N GLY A 236 -19.59 8.54 10.25
CA GLY A 236 -18.31 9.16 10.61
C GLY A 236 -17.54 9.65 9.38
N ALA A 237 -16.22 9.64 9.47
CA ALA A 237 -15.33 10.21 8.46
C ALA A 237 -15.17 9.35 7.20
N LEU A 238 -15.01 10.02 6.07
CA LEU A 238 -14.34 9.50 4.87
C LEU A 238 -12.90 10.01 4.88
N THR A 239 -11.94 9.10 5.06
CA THR A 239 -10.53 9.43 5.27
C THR A 239 -9.70 9.06 4.04
N ALA A 240 -8.90 10.00 3.55
CA ALA A 240 -7.79 9.71 2.64
C ALA A 240 -6.52 9.53 3.46
N ASP A 241 -5.96 8.33 3.44
CA ASP A 241 -4.80 7.94 4.23
C ASP A 241 -3.61 7.57 3.33
N GLY A 242 -2.44 8.13 3.62
CA GLY A 242 -1.19 7.92 2.88
C GLY A 242 -0.24 6.89 3.51
N ALA A 243 -0.59 6.26 4.64
CA ALA A 243 0.30 5.39 5.41
C ALA A 243 0.76 4.11 4.70
N ARG A 244 0.03 3.67 3.67
CA ARG A 244 0.32 2.44 2.93
C ARG A 244 0.23 2.70 1.45
N PHE A 245 1.32 2.40 0.75
CA PHE A 245 1.31 2.23 -0.69
C PHE A 245 2.19 1.03 -1.00
N ASN A 246 1.61 -0.01 -1.58
CA ASN A 246 2.33 -1.23 -1.91
C ASN A 246 2.44 -1.29 -3.43
N ASP A 247 3.58 -0.87 -4.00
CA ASP A 247 3.80 -0.91 -5.44
C ASP A 247 4.63 -2.13 -5.85
N ARG A 248 4.01 -3.02 -6.63
CA ARG A 248 4.76 -3.72 -7.67
C ARG A 248 4.46 -3.20 -9.07
N VAL A 249 3.28 -2.67 -9.39
CA VAL A 249 3.01 -1.84 -10.57
C VAL A 249 1.60 -1.22 -10.49
N GLY A 250 1.50 0.10 -10.37
CA GLY A 250 0.92 0.91 -11.45
C GLY A 250 -0.60 0.99 -11.70
N SER A 251 -1.35 1.74 -10.89
CA SER A 251 -2.38 2.66 -11.39
C SER A 251 -2.84 3.66 -10.32
N GLY A 252 -2.33 4.90 -10.39
CA GLY A 252 -2.93 6.08 -9.75
C GLY A 252 -2.67 6.20 -8.24
N ALA A 253 -1.69 7.03 -7.85
CA ALA A 253 -1.38 7.29 -6.45
C ALA A 253 -2.39 8.19 -5.71
N PHE A 254 -3.66 8.05 -6.06
CA PHE A 254 -4.76 8.73 -5.42
C PHE A 254 -5.66 7.70 -4.75
N ASN A 255 -5.95 7.94 -3.48
CA ASN A 255 -7.21 7.46 -2.94
C ASN A 255 -8.32 8.09 -3.77
N THR A 256 -9.29 7.29 -4.22
CA THR A 256 -10.26 7.74 -5.22
C THR A 256 -11.69 7.67 -4.68
N LEU A 257 -12.43 8.76 -4.86
CA LEU A 257 -13.89 8.77 -4.72
C LEU A 257 -14.52 9.00 -6.08
N THR A 258 -15.29 8.02 -6.54
CA THR A 258 -16.06 8.11 -7.78
C THR A 258 -17.54 8.20 -7.46
N ILE A 259 -18.23 9.19 -8.01
CA ILE A 259 -19.70 9.26 -7.92
C ILE A 259 -20.25 9.28 -9.34
N ARG A 260 -21.00 8.22 -9.66
CA ARG A 260 -21.74 8.14 -10.92
C ARG A 260 -23.18 8.55 -10.67
N ASN A 261 -23.63 9.60 -11.34
CA ASN A 261 -25.04 9.95 -11.34
C ASN A 261 -25.89 8.89 -12.06
N GLY A 262 -27.10 8.68 -11.56
CA GLY A 262 -28.19 8.17 -12.39
C GLY A 262 -28.96 9.33 -13.03
N THR A 263 -30.17 9.08 -13.52
CA THR A 263 -31.09 10.16 -13.93
C THR A 263 -31.67 10.95 -12.75
N ALA A 264 -31.57 10.46 -11.52
CA ALA A 264 -31.96 11.17 -10.30
C ALA A 264 -30.75 11.72 -9.53
N HIS A 265 -31.01 12.51 -8.48
CA HIS A 265 -29.95 13.08 -7.63
C HIS A 265 -29.24 11.99 -6.83
N THR A 266 -27.91 12.07 -6.75
CA THR A 266 -27.06 11.12 -6.02
C THR A 266 -26.27 11.84 -4.95
N LEU A 267 -26.49 11.48 -3.68
CA LEU A 267 -25.88 12.09 -2.52
C LEU A 267 -25.01 11.07 -1.77
N LEU A 268 -23.78 11.48 -1.45
CA LEU A 268 -22.96 10.86 -0.42
C LEU A 268 -22.93 11.80 0.80
N GLN A 269 -23.28 11.28 1.97
CA GLN A 269 -23.17 11.98 3.25
C GLN A 269 -22.03 11.38 4.07
N THR A 270 -21.21 12.23 4.68
CA THR A 270 -20.19 11.86 5.66
C THR A 270 -20.07 12.95 6.72
N SER A 271 -19.66 12.61 7.95
CA SER A 271 -19.46 13.62 8.99
C SER A 271 -18.26 14.51 8.72
N GLU A 272 -17.26 13.99 8.02
CA GLU A 272 -15.99 14.67 7.81
C GLU A 272 -15.30 14.11 6.57
N LEU A 273 -14.65 15.00 5.83
CA LEU A 273 -13.66 14.62 4.84
C LEU A 273 -12.27 14.78 5.45
N ALA A 274 -11.70 13.67 5.91
CA ALA A 274 -10.49 13.67 6.73
C ALA A 274 -9.24 13.34 5.89
N ARG A 275 -8.10 13.89 6.32
CA ARG A 275 -6.78 13.58 5.79
C ARG A 275 -5.95 12.94 6.90
N LYS A 276 -5.31 11.81 6.59
CA LYS A 276 -4.40 11.10 7.50
C LYS A 276 -3.10 10.76 6.77
N ASP A 277 -1.98 10.79 7.49
CA ASP A 277 -0.66 10.38 7.00
C ASP A 277 -0.34 10.97 5.61
N HIS A 278 -0.62 12.27 5.44
CA HIS A 278 -0.42 13.04 4.20
C HIS A 278 -1.18 12.57 2.96
N GLY A 279 -2.14 11.64 3.11
CA GLY A 279 -2.96 11.11 2.02
C GLY A 279 -3.61 12.19 1.16
N THR A 280 -3.83 11.88 -0.12
CA THR A 280 -4.51 12.77 -1.07
C THR A 280 -5.74 12.10 -1.64
N LEU A 281 -6.75 12.89 -2.01
CA LEU A 281 -8.00 12.38 -2.54
C LEU A 281 -8.26 12.95 -3.93
N TRP A 282 -8.59 12.05 -4.86
CA TRP A 282 -9.13 12.43 -6.15
C TRP A 282 -10.63 12.12 -6.21
N ILE A 283 -11.43 13.15 -6.45
CA ILE A 283 -12.87 13.02 -6.63
C ILE A 283 -13.24 13.20 -8.10
N ARG A 284 -13.96 12.24 -8.65
CA ARG A 284 -14.46 12.30 -10.03
C ARG A 284 -15.94 12.03 -10.10
N ALA A 285 -16.68 12.98 -10.65
CA ALA A 285 -18.13 12.91 -10.73
C ALA A 285 -18.68 13.91 -11.77
N THR A 286 -19.83 13.61 -12.33
CA THR A 286 -20.56 14.53 -13.24
C THR A 286 -21.48 15.45 -12.43
N ASN A 287 -21.52 16.74 -12.76
CA ASN A 287 -22.36 17.75 -12.09
C ASN A 287 -22.18 17.82 -10.55
N LEU A 288 -20.96 17.54 -10.07
CA LEU A 288 -20.68 17.53 -8.63
C LEU A 288 -20.82 18.94 -8.03
N GLY A 289 -21.79 19.09 -7.13
CA GLY A 289 -22.07 20.35 -6.43
C GLY A 289 -22.47 21.51 -7.36
N SER A 290 -22.93 21.21 -8.58
CA SER A 290 -23.36 22.22 -9.55
C SER A 290 -24.60 22.99 -9.11
N ASN A 291 -25.49 22.35 -8.36
CA ASN A 291 -26.61 22.98 -7.66
C ASN A 291 -26.51 22.72 -6.15
N SER A 292 -27.36 23.41 -5.36
CA SER A 292 -27.39 23.20 -3.92
C SER A 292 -27.90 21.81 -3.57
N ILE A 293 -27.39 21.23 -2.48
CA ILE A 293 -27.82 19.91 -1.98
C ILE A 293 -29.33 19.91 -1.72
N ALA A 294 -29.86 21.03 -1.23
CA ALA A 294 -31.29 21.20 -0.95
C ALA A 294 -32.19 21.14 -2.20
N SER A 295 -31.68 21.51 -3.38
CA SER A 295 -32.49 21.49 -4.61
C SER A 295 -32.75 20.07 -5.13
N LYS A 296 -31.88 19.11 -4.79
CA LYS A 296 -31.95 17.71 -5.25
C LYS A 296 -32.18 17.60 -6.76
N THR A 297 -31.47 18.43 -7.52
CA THR A 297 -31.63 18.51 -8.97
C THR A 297 -31.34 17.16 -9.62
N ALA A 298 -32.21 16.73 -10.53
CA ALA A 298 -32.07 15.45 -11.23
C ALA A 298 -30.76 15.40 -12.04
N GLY A 299 -30.04 14.28 -11.95
CA GLY A 299 -28.77 14.07 -12.62
C GLY A 299 -27.56 14.71 -11.92
N ASP A 300 -27.75 15.47 -10.83
CA ASP A 300 -26.65 16.03 -10.06
C ASP A 300 -26.06 15.01 -9.08
N THR A 301 -24.78 15.22 -8.76
CA THR A 301 -24.10 14.53 -7.68
C THR A 301 -23.73 15.51 -6.57
N SER A 302 -23.73 15.04 -5.33
CA SER A 302 -23.37 15.87 -4.18
C SER A 302 -22.63 15.05 -3.13
N ILE A 303 -21.70 15.72 -2.45
CA ILE A 303 -21.04 15.20 -1.25
C ILE A 303 -21.32 16.21 -0.14
N GLU A 304 -22.11 15.79 0.83
CA GLU A 304 -22.46 16.61 1.99
C GLU A 304 -21.58 16.22 3.18
N ILE A 305 -21.01 17.25 3.80
CA ILE A 305 -20.28 17.12 5.05
C ILE A 305 -21.20 17.59 6.18
N THR A 306 -21.64 16.67 7.03
CA THR A 306 -22.67 16.92 8.05
C THR A 306 -22.09 17.32 9.41
N GLY A 307 -20.79 17.08 9.63
CA GLY A 307 -20.07 17.43 10.86
C GLY A 307 -19.01 18.51 10.60
N THR A 308 -17.75 18.13 10.68
CA THR A 308 -16.61 19.06 10.55
C THR A 308 -16.33 19.37 9.09
N ALA A 309 -16.51 20.63 8.69
CA ALA A 309 -16.15 21.10 7.37
C ALA A 309 -14.64 20.92 7.10
N PRO A 310 -14.22 20.56 5.86
CA PRO A 310 -12.82 20.46 5.52
C PRO A 310 -12.13 21.81 5.65
N THR A 311 -10.85 21.81 6.05
CA THR A 311 -10.02 23.02 6.07
C THR A 311 -9.85 23.57 4.66
N LEU A 312 -10.20 24.85 4.49
CA LEU A 312 -10.07 25.57 3.23
C LEU A 312 -8.93 26.59 3.30
N VAL A 313 -8.16 26.72 2.20
CA VAL A 313 -7.08 27.71 2.08
C VAL A 313 -7.30 28.58 0.83
N GLY A 314 -7.19 29.90 1.00
CA GLY A 314 -7.39 30.89 -0.06
C GLY A 314 -8.10 32.15 0.42
N GLY A 315 -8.60 32.95 -0.53
CA GLY A 315 -9.21 34.26 -0.25
C GLY A 315 -10.63 34.25 0.31
N GLY A 316 -11.26 33.07 0.42
CA GLY A 316 -12.63 32.93 0.96
C GLY A 316 -13.72 33.48 0.04
N ALA A 317 -13.42 33.79 -1.22
CA ALA A 317 -14.42 34.27 -2.16
C ALA A 317 -15.44 33.17 -2.50
N SER A 318 -16.69 33.55 -2.75
CA SER A 318 -17.74 32.61 -3.18
C SER A 318 -17.64 32.22 -4.65
N THR A 319 -16.99 33.06 -5.46
CA THR A 319 -16.77 32.90 -6.91
C THR A 319 -15.48 33.61 -7.32
N GLY A 320 -14.96 33.30 -8.51
CA GLY A 320 -13.77 33.93 -9.07
C GLY A 320 -12.46 33.32 -8.55
N THR A 321 -11.35 34.01 -8.81
CA THR A 321 -9.99 33.48 -8.60
C THR A 321 -9.61 33.30 -7.13
N GLY A 322 -10.24 34.06 -6.23
CA GLY A 322 -10.00 34.05 -4.78
C GLY A 322 -10.73 32.95 -4.01
N ILE A 323 -11.37 31.98 -4.68
CA ILE A 323 -12.11 30.92 -4.02
C ILE A 323 -11.15 29.99 -3.26
N SER A 324 -11.50 29.65 -2.01
CA SER A 324 -10.65 28.76 -1.22
C SER A 324 -10.75 27.31 -1.68
N ILE A 325 -9.65 26.57 -1.57
CA ILE A 325 -9.54 25.17 -1.99
C ILE A 325 -9.29 24.25 -0.80
N ILE A 326 -9.53 22.96 -1.00
CA ILE A 326 -9.03 21.88 -0.13
C ILE A 326 -7.67 21.46 -0.72
N PRO A 327 -6.52 21.86 -0.13
CA PRO A 327 -5.21 21.78 -0.82
C PRO A 327 -4.78 20.38 -1.25
N TRP A 328 -5.19 19.37 -0.49
CA TRP A 328 -4.82 17.96 -0.68
C TRP A 328 -5.82 17.16 -1.54
N ALA A 329 -6.88 17.81 -2.04
CA ALA A 329 -7.95 17.15 -2.78
C ALA A 329 -8.12 17.75 -4.19
N VAL A 330 -8.18 16.87 -5.18
CA VAL A 330 -8.26 17.24 -6.61
C VAL A 330 -9.50 16.65 -7.25
N GLY A 331 -9.95 17.29 -8.33
CA GLY A 331 -11.24 17.02 -8.96
C GLY A 331 -11.17 16.73 -10.45
N SER A 332 -12.14 15.97 -10.94
CA SER A 332 -12.53 15.90 -12.34
C SER A 332 -14.05 16.02 -12.49
N THR A 333 -14.50 16.72 -13.52
CA THR A 333 -15.93 16.98 -13.78
C THR A 333 -16.64 15.82 -14.48
N THR A 334 -16.01 14.66 -14.60
CA THR A 334 -16.56 13.45 -15.25
C THR A 334 -16.17 12.22 -14.46
N TYR A 335 -17.14 11.37 -14.10
CA TYR A 335 -16.93 10.17 -13.27
C TYR A 335 -15.97 9.13 -13.88
N GLY A 336 -15.82 9.11 -15.21
CA GLY A 336 -14.93 8.19 -15.94
C GLY A 336 -13.58 8.80 -16.32
N SER A 337 -13.22 9.98 -15.80
CA SER A 337 -11.92 10.57 -16.08
C SER A 337 -10.79 9.66 -15.58
N SER A 338 -9.70 9.59 -16.34
CA SER A 338 -8.46 8.91 -15.97
C SER A 338 -7.42 9.87 -15.35
N SER A 339 -7.77 11.14 -15.17
CA SER A 339 -6.84 12.14 -14.64
C SER A 339 -7.55 13.29 -13.93
N ALA A 340 -6.95 13.79 -12.85
CA ALA A 340 -7.35 15.02 -12.17
C ALA A 340 -7.16 16.25 -13.09
N SER A 341 -8.03 17.25 -12.95
CA SER A 341 -8.05 18.42 -13.83
C SER A 341 -8.14 19.77 -13.11
N THR A 342 -8.52 19.78 -11.83
CA THR A 342 -8.75 21.01 -11.06
C THR A 342 -8.66 20.74 -9.55
N PHE A 343 -8.66 21.79 -8.74
CA PHE A 343 -8.80 21.68 -7.28
C PHE A 343 -10.27 21.60 -6.87
N LEU A 344 -10.50 21.18 -5.63
CA LEU A 344 -11.83 21.12 -5.03
C LEU A 344 -12.05 22.25 -4.01
N THR A 345 -13.29 22.68 -3.87
CA THR A 345 -13.76 23.58 -2.80
C THR A 345 -14.95 22.96 -2.08
N TYR A 346 -15.39 23.62 -1.01
CA TYR A 346 -16.54 23.23 -0.19
C TYR A 346 -17.38 24.44 0.18
N THR A 347 -18.71 24.28 0.10
CA THR A 347 -19.65 25.13 0.83
C THR A 347 -20.72 24.25 1.48
N ALA A 348 -21.31 24.71 2.58
CA ALA A 348 -22.42 23.97 3.20
C ALA A 348 -23.64 23.82 2.27
N ALA A 349 -23.85 24.76 1.34
CA ALA A 349 -24.99 24.74 0.42
C ALA A 349 -24.79 23.77 -0.75
N ASN A 350 -23.59 23.71 -1.35
CA ASN A 350 -23.30 22.93 -2.54
C ASN A 350 -22.53 21.63 -2.26
N GLY A 351 -22.00 21.48 -1.04
CA GLY A 351 -21.10 20.38 -0.71
C GLY A 351 -19.71 20.57 -1.32
N ILE A 352 -19.01 19.46 -1.53
CA ILE A 352 -17.73 19.44 -2.27
C ILE A 352 -18.02 19.64 -3.76
N ARG A 353 -17.23 20.50 -4.43
CA ARG A 353 -17.29 20.67 -5.89
C ARG A 353 -15.93 20.99 -6.51
N PRO A 354 -15.70 20.66 -7.79
CA PRO A 354 -14.55 21.15 -8.55
C PRO A 354 -14.64 22.66 -8.80
N LEU A 355 -13.49 23.32 -8.85
CA LEU A 355 -13.37 24.68 -9.38
C LEU A 355 -13.53 24.68 -10.90
N ASP A 356 -14.22 25.69 -11.42
CA ASP A 356 -14.34 25.94 -12.86
C ASP A 356 -13.03 26.51 -13.42
N THR A 357 -12.35 25.69 -14.24
CA THR A 357 -11.07 26.02 -14.87
C THR A 357 -11.09 27.25 -15.80
N ALA A 358 -12.27 27.73 -16.21
CA ALA A 358 -12.41 28.89 -17.08
C ALA A 358 -12.66 30.20 -16.32
N THR A 359 -13.31 30.14 -15.15
CA THR A 359 -13.81 31.33 -14.46
C THR A 359 -13.28 31.52 -13.04
N GLU A 360 -12.73 30.48 -12.42
CA GLU A 360 -12.25 30.49 -11.03
C GLU A 360 -10.72 30.43 -10.92
N PHE A 361 -10.01 30.67 -12.03
CA PHE A 361 -8.56 30.76 -12.08
C PHE A 361 -8.10 31.99 -12.84
N ALA A 362 -7.07 32.67 -12.32
CA ALA A 362 -6.35 33.68 -13.05
C ALA A 362 -5.52 33.01 -14.16
N ALA A 363 -5.51 33.60 -15.36
CA ALA A 363 -4.77 33.07 -16.50
C ALA A 363 -3.27 33.44 -16.48
N SER A 364 -2.84 34.24 -15.51
CA SER A 364 -1.46 34.72 -15.34
C SER A 364 -1.15 34.93 -13.85
N ILE A 365 0.14 34.91 -13.50
CA ILE A 365 0.62 35.22 -12.15
C ILE A 365 0.64 36.74 -11.99
N GLY A 366 -0.14 37.26 -11.03
CA GLY A 366 -0.25 38.69 -10.74
C GLY A 366 0.15 39.10 -9.32
N GLY A 367 0.77 38.20 -8.55
CA GLY A 367 1.29 38.50 -7.20
C GLY A 367 0.27 38.49 -6.06
N SER A 368 -0.93 37.95 -6.28
CA SER A 368 -2.01 37.88 -5.30
C SER A 368 -2.00 36.56 -4.53
N SER A 369 -1.78 36.60 -3.21
CA SER A 369 -1.76 35.42 -2.35
C SER A 369 -3.09 34.67 -2.21
N THR A 370 -4.17 35.24 -2.73
CA THR A 370 -5.50 34.62 -2.73
C THR A 370 -5.86 33.98 -4.06
N ASP A 371 -5.17 34.31 -5.15
CA ASP A 371 -5.55 33.86 -6.49
C ASP A 371 -5.12 32.42 -6.73
N ASN A 372 -6.08 31.60 -7.17
CA ASN A 372 -5.79 30.35 -7.86
C ASN A 372 -5.37 30.67 -9.29
N VAL A 373 -4.23 30.17 -9.73
CA VAL A 373 -3.70 30.44 -11.07
C VAL A 373 -3.72 29.17 -11.91
N ARG A 374 -4.15 29.29 -13.17
CA ARG A 374 -4.06 28.22 -14.16
C ARG A 374 -3.32 28.71 -15.39
N LEU A 375 -2.13 28.17 -15.61
CA LEU A 375 -1.32 28.44 -16.79
C LEU A 375 -1.59 27.38 -17.86
N THR A 376 -1.75 27.82 -19.10
CA THR A 376 -1.93 26.94 -20.28
C THR A 376 -0.80 27.08 -21.30
N ALA A 377 0.20 27.90 -21.00
CA ALA A 377 1.38 28.12 -21.81
C ALA A 377 2.58 28.45 -20.91
N ALA A 378 3.79 28.41 -21.48
CA ALA A 378 5.00 28.82 -20.78
C ALA A 378 4.90 30.28 -20.33
N THR A 379 5.16 30.53 -19.05
CA THR A 379 5.09 31.84 -18.41
C THR A 379 6.40 32.12 -17.69
N ALA A 380 7.02 33.27 -17.93
CA ALA A 380 8.26 33.67 -17.27
C ALA A 380 7.98 34.41 -15.96
N LEU A 381 8.63 33.97 -14.89
CA LEU A 381 8.61 34.58 -13.57
C LEU A 381 9.97 35.26 -13.31
N ASN A 382 10.00 36.59 -13.47
CA ASN A 382 11.23 37.38 -13.36
C ASN A 382 11.35 38.16 -12.03
N SER A 383 10.27 38.23 -11.27
CA SER A 383 10.18 38.79 -9.92
C SER A 383 9.61 37.75 -8.96
N ASN A 384 9.82 37.94 -7.67
CA ASN A 384 9.14 37.11 -6.68
C ASN A 384 7.65 37.45 -6.68
N GLU A 385 6.81 36.43 -6.73
CA GLU A 385 5.35 36.58 -6.75
C GLU A 385 4.72 35.61 -5.77
N THR A 386 3.45 35.85 -5.42
CA THR A 386 2.68 34.98 -4.53
C THR A 386 1.36 34.61 -5.19
N VAL A 387 0.93 33.36 -5.00
CA VAL A 387 -0.37 32.82 -5.43
C VAL A 387 -0.96 31.95 -4.33
N ASN A 388 -2.27 31.69 -4.38
CA ASN A 388 -2.87 30.67 -3.51
C ASN A 388 -2.46 29.28 -3.97
N SER A 389 -2.71 28.96 -5.24
CA SER A 389 -2.47 27.66 -5.85
C SER A 389 -2.06 27.80 -7.31
N LEU A 390 -1.43 26.76 -7.87
CA LEU A 390 -1.02 26.73 -9.27
C LEU A 390 -1.49 25.46 -9.99
N ILE A 391 -2.07 25.63 -11.18
CA ILE A 391 -2.29 24.55 -12.13
C ILE A 391 -1.45 24.80 -13.39
N LEU A 392 -0.66 23.79 -13.79
CA LEU A 392 -0.11 23.69 -15.15
C LEU A 392 -1.07 22.84 -15.99
N GLY A 393 -1.93 23.54 -16.74
CA GLY A 393 -3.21 23.03 -17.23
C GLY A 393 -3.22 22.47 -18.64
N ALA A 394 -2.09 22.47 -19.35
CA ALA A 394 -1.97 22.07 -20.74
C ALA A 394 -0.56 21.57 -21.06
N SER A 395 -0.38 20.92 -22.23
CA SER A 395 0.95 20.49 -22.66
C SER A 395 1.89 21.67 -22.91
N GLY A 396 3.12 21.60 -22.39
CA GLY A 396 4.08 22.70 -22.43
C GLY A 396 3.72 23.92 -21.58
N ALA A 397 2.64 23.87 -20.77
CA ALA A 397 2.41 24.88 -19.75
C ALA A 397 3.51 24.75 -18.68
N SER A 398 4.33 25.79 -18.54
CA SER A 398 5.56 25.77 -17.74
C SER A 398 5.75 27.10 -17.04
N LEU A 399 6.48 27.08 -15.92
CA LEU A 399 6.91 28.28 -15.21
C LEU A 399 8.43 28.43 -15.36
N THR A 400 8.87 29.43 -16.11
CA THR A 400 10.29 29.68 -16.38
C THR A 400 10.79 30.90 -15.59
N GLY A 401 12.07 31.23 -15.70
CA GLY A 401 12.66 32.41 -15.07
C GLY A 401 13.26 32.13 -13.69
N THR A 402 13.78 33.17 -13.05
CA THR A 402 14.59 33.09 -11.81
C THR A 402 13.88 33.63 -10.58
N GLY A 403 12.65 34.13 -10.72
CA GLY A 403 11.84 34.56 -9.59
C GLY A 403 11.46 33.39 -8.68
N THR A 404 11.08 33.69 -7.45
CA THR A 404 10.49 32.72 -6.51
C THR A 404 8.98 32.86 -6.52
N LEU A 405 8.27 31.76 -6.74
CA LEU A 405 6.82 31.69 -6.57
C LEU A 405 6.49 31.17 -5.17
N THR A 406 5.89 32.02 -4.35
CA THR A 406 5.31 31.59 -3.08
C THR A 406 3.91 31.04 -3.32
N VAL A 407 3.64 29.80 -2.91
CA VAL A 407 2.33 29.14 -3.07
C VAL A 407 1.72 28.93 -1.68
N THR A 408 0.81 29.82 -1.28
CA THR A 408 0.36 29.90 0.14
C THR A 408 -0.49 28.72 0.59
N SER A 409 -1.19 28.05 -0.32
CA SER A 409 -1.90 26.80 -0.01
C SER A 409 -0.99 25.57 -0.04
N GLY A 410 0.23 25.69 -0.57
CA GLY A 410 1.08 24.55 -0.88
C GLY A 410 0.70 23.82 -2.17
N ALA A 411 -0.51 24.01 -2.71
CA ALA A 411 -1.06 23.15 -3.75
C ALA A 411 -0.58 23.52 -5.17
N ILE A 412 0.04 22.55 -5.84
CA ILE A 412 0.40 22.60 -7.26
C ILE A 412 -0.16 21.36 -7.95
N LEU A 413 -0.82 21.53 -9.11
CA LEU A 413 -1.34 20.43 -9.91
C LEU A 413 -0.89 20.51 -11.38
N MET A 414 -0.22 19.47 -11.86
CA MET A 414 0.20 19.33 -13.25
C MET A 414 -0.71 18.35 -13.98
N THR A 415 -1.57 18.84 -14.87
CA THR A 415 -2.71 18.07 -15.40
C THR A 415 -2.50 17.52 -16.80
N ARG A 416 -1.29 17.60 -17.35
CA ARG A 416 -1.02 17.23 -18.73
C ARG A 416 -1.23 15.72 -18.95
N THR A 417 -1.98 15.35 -19.99
CA THR A 417 -2.25 13.95 -20.35
C THR A 417 -1.48 13.46 -21.58
N THR A 418 -0.95 14.37 -22.41
CA THR A 418 -0.15 14.09 -23.62
C THR A 418 0.77 15.29 -23.95
N GLY A 419 1.72 15.13 -24.87
CA GLY A 419 2.54 16.23 -25.40
C GLY A 419 3.77 16.57 -24.57
N ALA A 420 4.35 17.77 -24.76
CA ALA A 420 5.58 18.21 -24.11
C ALA A 420 5.42 18.44 -22.59
N SER A 421 6.47 18.16 -21.82
CA SER A 421 6.50 18.32 -20.35
C SER A 421 6.13 19.71 -19.85
N SER A 422 5.54 19.76 -18.66
CA SER A 422 5.15 20.97 -17.93
C SER A 422 6.18 21.27 -16.84
N ASN A 423 7.20 22.06 -17.16
CA ASN A 423 8.34 22.25 -16.27
C ASN A 423 8.16 23.45 -15.33
N ILE A 424 8.69 23.35 -14.12
CA ILE A 424 8.87 24.48 -13.20
C ILE A 424 10.36 24.73 -13.03
N ASP A 425 10.89 25.75 -13.70
CA ASP A 425 12.28 26.20 -13.56
C ASP A 425 12.45 27.29 -12.50
N ALA A 426 11.39 28.04 -12.20
CA ALA A 426 11.37 29.04 -11.14
C ALA A 426 11.41 28.38 -9.75
N ASN A 427 12.00 29.07 -8.77
CA ASN A 427 12.03 28.58 -7.39
C ASN A 427 10.62 28.57 -6.79
N LEU A 428 10.38 27.63 -5.87
CA LEU A 428 9.13 27.49 -5.14
C LEU A 428 9.37 27.73 -3.65
N ASP A 429 8.46 28.45 -3.01
CA ASP A 429 8.43 28.61 -1.55
C ASP A 429 7.02 28.32 -1.01
N PHE A 430 6.91 27.35 -0.11
CA PHE A 430 5.65 26.98 0.52
C PHE A 430 5.46 27.64 1.90
N GLY A 431 6.42 28.42 2.38
CA GLY A 431 6.34 29.10 3.68
C GLY A 431 6.16 28.09 4.82
N THR A 432 5.05 28.20 5.56
CA THR A 432 4.68 27.22 6.61
C THR A 432 3.72 26.15 6.11
N ALA A 433 3.21 26.27 4.89
CA ALA A 433 2.37 25.24 4.30
C ALA A 433 3.24 24.05 3.87
N GLU A 434 2.64 22.87 3.88
CA GLU A 434 3.17 21.70 3.19
C GLU A 434 3.06 21.93 1.69
N GLY A 435 4.15 21.74 0.94
CA GLY A 435 4.08 21.70 -0.52
C GLY A 435 3.37 20.42 -0.98
N ILE A 436 2.22 20.53 -1.65
CA ILE A 436 1.46 19.36 -2.14
C ILE A 436 1.46 19.42 -3.66
N ILE A 437 2.29 18.58 -4.27
CA ILE A 437 2.51 18.57 -5.71
C ILE A 437 1.88 17.31 -6.31
N GLY A 438 0.75 17.52 -6.97
CA GLY A 438 0.05 16.50 -7.74
C GLY A 438 0.44 16.56 -9.21
N TYR A 439 0.60 15.40 -9.83
CA TYR A 439 0.84 15.34 -11.27
C TYR A 439 0.03 14.20 -11.90
N VAL A 440 -0.19 14.31 -13.20
CA VAL A 440 -0.79 13.24 -14.01
C VAL A 440 0.29 12.47 -14.76
N ARG A 441 1.30 13.19 -15.26
CA ARG A 441 2.44 12.64 -15.98
C ARG A 441 3.77 13.10 -15.42
N GLY A 442 4.82 12.31 -15.65
CA GLY A 442 6.17 12.65 -15.24
C GLY A 442 6.61 13.98 -15.84
N ASP A 443 6.59 15.03 -15.01
CA ASP A 443 7.00 16.39 -15.31
C ASP A 443 8.27 16.74 -14.52
N ILE A 444 8.77 17.98 -14.64
CA ILE A 444 10.09 18.35 -14.11
C ILE A 444 10.01 19.60 -13.25
N ILE A 445 10.62 19.55 -12.07
CA ILE A 445 10.90 20.70 -11.23
C ILE A 445 12.41 20.90 -11.18
N ASN A 446 12.88 21.97 -11.83
CA ASN A 446 14.27 22.42 -11.82
C ASN A 446 14.52 23.56 -10.82
N GLY A 447 13.47 24.26 -10.37
CA GLY A 447 13.58 25.27 -9.32
C GLY A 447 13.89 24.66 -7.95
N ALA A 448 14.58 25.42 -7.09
CA ALA A 448 14.78 25.03 -5.70
C ALA A 448 13.45 25.15 -4.93
N ILE A 449 13.22 24.22 -4.00
CA ILE A 449 12.04 24.24 -3.12
C ILE A 449 12.47 24.69 -1.72
N ALA A 450 11.75 25.66 -1.16
CA ALA A 450 11.90 26.15 0.21
C ALA A 450 10.58 26.06 0.99
N GLY A 451 10.68 26.19 2.31
CA GLY A 451 9.54 26.14 3.24
C GLY A 451 9.79 25.22 4.44
N SER A 452 8.93 25.31 5.43
CA SER A 452 9.04 24.57 6.69
C SER A 452 8.00 23.46 6.85
N GLY A 453 6.91 23.49 6.07
CA GLY A 453 5.81 22.52 6.18
C GLY A 453 6.04 21.17 5.51
N GLY A 454 7.19 20.94 4.87
CA GLY A 454 7.50 19.70 4.16
C GLY A 454 6.94 19.65 2.73
N LEU A 455 6.97 18.46 2.14
CA LEU A 455 6.64 18.21 0.75
C LEU A 455 5.93 16.85 0.58
N THR A 456 4.79 16.85 -0.09
CA THR A 456 4.09 15.64 -0.55
C THR A 456 4.04 15.60 -2.07
N ILE A 457 4.52 14.50 -2.64
CA ILE A 457 4.42 14.19 -4.06
C ILE A 457 3.40 13.07 -4.26
N HIS A 458 2.43 13.30 -5.14
CA HIS A 458 1.32 12.35 -5.37
C HIS A 458 0.81 12.36 -6.82
N GLY A 459 -0.05 11.40 -7.14
CA GLY A 459 -0.62 11.20 -8.47
C GLY A 459 0.25 10.34 -9.39
N GLY A 460 0.32 10.67 -10.67
CA GLY A 460 1.19 9.99 -11.64
C GLY A 460 0.67 8.65 -12.17
N ARG A 461 1.27 8.24 -13.28
CA ARG A 461 1.11 6.90 -13.87
C ARG A 461 2.23 5.99 -13.38
N SER A 462 2.00 4.68 -13.50
CA SER A 462 2.93 3.60 -13.13
C SER A 462 4.35 3.78 -13.66
N ASP A 463 4.44 4.31 -14.88
CA ASP A 463 5.60 4.28 -15.75
C ASP A 463 6.33 5.63 -15.81
N GLU A 464 5.88 6.61 -15.04
CA GLU A 464 6.40 7.96 -15.08
C GLU A 464 6.71 8.51 -13.69
N TYR A 465 7.84 9.19 -13.58
CA TYR A 465 8.33 9.78 -12.35
C TYR A 465 8.27 11.31 -12.41
N MET A 466 7.80 11.94 -11.34
CA MET A 466 8.04 13.36 -11.11
C MET A 466 9.54 13.58 -10.93
N GLN A 467 10.15 14.45 -11.73
CA GLN A 467 11.60 14.66 -11.70
C GLN A 467 11.94 15.90 -10.87
N LEU A 468 12.60 15.69 -9.75
CA LEU A 468 12.99 16.71 -8.78
C LEU A 468 14.50 16.95 -8.92
N LYS A 469 14.86 17.97 -9.70
CA LYS A 469 16.21 18.11 -10.27
C LYS A 469 17.11 19.13 -9.59
N ASN A 470 16.63 19.82 -8.56
CA ASN A 470 17.41 20.84 -7.88
C ASN A 470 17.92 20.38 -6.51
N GLY A 471 19.20 19.98 -6.47
CA GLY A 471 19.89 19.58 -5.24
C GLY A 471 20.13 20.71 -4.22
N SER A 472 19.78 21.97 -4.56
CA SER A 472 19.88 23.12 -3.66
C SER A 472 18.56 23.45 -2.95
N SER A 473 17.60 22.52 -2.92
CA SER A 473 16.35 22.71 -2.18
C SER A 473 16.61 22.79 -0.67
N THR A 474 15.93 23.70 0.03
CA THR A 474 16.23 24.08 1.43
C THR A 474 15.07 23.84 2.39
N TYR A 475 13.97 23.23 1.94
CA TYR A 475 12.86 22.94 2.81
C TYR A 475 13.26 22.02 3.98
N THR A 476 12.62 22.20 5.12
CA THR A 476 13.03 21.56 6.39
C THR A 476 12.03 20.55 6.94
N GLY A 477 10.79 20.52 6.45
CA GLY A 477 9.80 19.52 6.87
C GLY A 477 9.93 18.20 6.09
N ASP A 478 9.14 17.21 6.50
CA ASP A 478 9.17 15.85 5.96
C ASP A 478 8.86 15.79 4.47
N THR A 479 9.40 14.77 3.79
CA THR A 479 9.12 14.46 2.39
C THR A 479 8.30 13.18 2.28
N HIS A 480 7.07 13.29 1.81
CA HIS A 480 6.19 12.15 1.53
C HIS A 480 6.14 11.88 0.03
N ILE A 481 6.67 10.72 -0.37
CA ILE A 481 6.63 10.20 -1.73
C ILE A 481 5.52 9.15 -1.78
N LEU A 482 4.30 9.58 -2.06
CA LEU A 482 3.13 8.68 -2.16
C LEU A 482 3.06 7.97 -3.52
N THR A 483 3.95 8.31 -4.45
CA THR A 483 3.96 7.86 -5.85
C THR A 483 5.39 7.75 -6.40
N ASN A 484 5.57 7.85 -7.70
CA ASN A 484 6.83 7.78 -8.42
C ASN A 484 7.55 9.13 -8.44
N ALA A 485 8.59 9.29 -7.64
CA ALA A 485 9.47 10.45 -7.71
C ALA A 485 10.90 10.05 -8.07
N MET A 486 11.56 10.88 -8.85
CA MET A 486 12.96 10.75 -9.23
C MET A 486 13.72 11.96 -8.72
N VAL A 487 14.75 11.73 -7.93
CA VAL A 487 15.48 12.81 -7.24
C VAL A 487 16.95 12.86 -7.66
N VAL A 488 17.52 14.06 -7.57
CA VAL A 488 18.97 14.29 -7.63
C VAL A 488 19.58 14.31 -6.23
N ASP A 489 20.90 14.21 -6.15
CA ASP A 489 21.65 14.39 -4.91
C ASP A 489 21.39 15.79 -4.31
N GLY A 490 21.33 15.87 -2.98
CA GLY A 490 21.03 17.07 -2.20
C GLY A 490 19.54 17.47 -2.14
N PHE A 491 18.68 16.89 -2.99
CA PHE A 491 17.25 17.28 -3.01
C PHE A 491 16.51 16.94 -1.71
N LEU A 492 16.70 15.73 -1.17
CA LEU A 492 16.01 15.24 0.03
C LEU A 492 16.58 15.84 1.32
N PRO A 493 15.77 16.00 2.39
CA PRO A 493 16.20 16.61 3.65
C PRO A 493 17.24 15.77 4.39
N HIS A 494 18.25 16.46 4.91
CA HIS A 494 19.30 15.90 5.74
C HIS A 494 19.92 16.98 6.66
N GLY A 495 20.56 16.54 7.74
CA GLY A 495 21.28 17.38 8.69
C GLY A 495 20.37 18.46 9.30
N ALA A 496 20.73 19.73 9.11
CA ALA A 496 19.95 20.85 9.63
C ALA A 496 18.55 20.99 9.01
N ARG A 497 18.29 20.36 7.86
CA ARG A 497 16.94 20.21 7.32
C ARG A 497 16.33 19.00 8.00
N THR A 498 15.64 19.23 9.11
CA THR A 498 15.24 18.20 10.09
C THR A 498 14.20 17.19 9.59
N GLY A 499 13.62 17.38 8.41
CA GLY A 499 12.58 16.52 7.88
C GLY A 499 13.09 15.12 7.54
N ASP A 500 12.22 14.13 7.70
CA ASP A 500 12.46 12.75 7.34
C ASP A 500 11.88 12.42 5.95
N VAL A 501 12.25 11.27 5.41
CA VAL A 501 11.79 10.79 4.10
C VAL A 501 10.86 9.61 4.28
N TYR A 502 9.64 9.75 3.79
CA TYR A 502 8.62 8.72 3.76
C TYR A 502 8.42 8.25 2.31
N VAL A 503 8.81 7.01 2.02
CA VAL A 503 8.64 6.39 0.71
C VAL A 503 7.52 5.38 0.78
N GLN A 504 6.34 5.76 0.31
CA GLN A 504 5.22 4.86 0.12
C GLN A 504 5.16 4.39 -1.35
N GLY A 505 5.41 5.28 -2.32
CA GLY A 505 5.47 4.95 -3.74
C GLY A 505 6.83 4.39 -4.19
N ASN A 506 7.37 4.96 -5.27
CA ASN A 506 8.70 4.64 -5.76
C ASN A 506 9.59 5.87 -5.71
N LEU A 507 10.74 5.76 -5.06
CA LEU A 507 11.79 6.76 -5.10
C LEU A 507 12.93 6.25 -5.98
N GLN A 508 13.14 6.89 -7.13
CA GLN A 508 14.24 6.57 -8.03
C GLN A 508 15.41 7.54 -7.80
N LEU A 509 16.57 6.98 -7.46
CA LEU A 509 17.83 7.71 -7.28
C LEU A 509 18.55 7.85 -8.64
N ASN A 510 17.88 8.42 -9.64
CA ASN A 510 18.30 8.29 -11.05
C ASN A 510 19.30 9.36 -11.52
N VAL A 511 20.39 9.56 -10.76
CA VAL A 511 21.54 10.35 -11.21
C VAL A 511 22.75 9.42 -11.22
N ALA A 512 23.48 9.40 -12.35
CA ALA A 512 24.74 8.67 -12.41
C ALA A 512 25.70 9.22 -11.35
N GLY A 513 26.17 8.35 -10.43
CA GLY A 513 27.02 8.77 -9.32
C GLY A 513 26.26 9.43 -8.17
N TYR A 514 25.01 9.00 -7.89
CA TYR A 514 24.22 9.51 -6.76
C TYR A 514 24.91 9.21 -5.42
N HIS A 515 25.10 10.22 -4.58
CA HIS A 515 25.68 10.09 -3.23
C HIS A 515 24.86 10.87 -2.19
N GLY A 516 23.56 10.56 -2.10
CA GLY A 516 22.64 11.26 -1.24
C GLY A 516 22.79 10.93 0.24
N THR A 517 22.44 11.91 1.09
CA THR A 517 22.25 11.73 2.53
C THR A 517 20.82 12.11 2.89
N ILE A 518 20.21 11.38 3.82
CA ILE A 518 18.90 11.66 4.39
C ILE A 518 18.93 11.48 5.92
N ASN A 519 17.97 12.09 6.60
CA ASN A 519 17.72 11.83 8.02
C ASN A 519 17.05 10.44 8.19
N GLY A 520 15.82 10.38 8.70
CA GLY A 520 15.05 9.16 8.85
C GLY A 520 14.46 8.68 7.52
N LEU A 521 14.38 7.35 7.37
CA LEU A 521 13.70 6.68 6.27
C LEU A 521 12.53 5.84 6.77
N PHE A 522 11.34 6.12 6.26
CA PHE A 522 10.09 5.46 6.60
C PHE A 522 9.31 5.02 5.37
N GLY A 523 8.30 4.20 5.60
CA GLY A 523 7.35 3.76 4.58
C GLY A 523 7.57 2.33 4.12
N ASN A 524 6.79 1.94 3.12
CA ASN A 524 6.66 0.57 2.63
C ASN A 524 6.80 0.46 1.10
N GLY A 525 7.27 1.53 0.46
CA GLY A 525 7.46 1.63 -0.98
C GLY A 525 8.77 1.03 -1.47
N THR A 526 9.18 1.40 -2.67
CA THR A 526 10.44 0.93 -3.27
C THR A 526 11.42 2.07 -3.47
N ILE A 527 12.69 1.86 -3.11
CA ILE A 527 13.81 2.71 -3.51
C ILE A 527 14.57 2.03 -4.65
N LYS A 528 14.78 2.73 -5.76
CA LYS A 528 15.39 2.19 -6.98
C LYS A 528 16.66 2.91 -7.38
N TYR A 529 17.63 2.14 -7.85
CA TYR A 529 18.81 2.65 -8.55
C TYR A 529 19.17 1.74 -9.73
N GLU A 530 19.04 2.27 -10.94
CA GLU A 530 19.15 1.49 -12.19
C GLU A 530 20.35 1.91 -13.06
N ASN A 531 21.15 2.89 -12.61
CA ASN A 531 22.33 3.38 -13.35
C ASN A 531 23.57 2.50 -13.15
N SER A 532 24.43 2.40 -14.17
CA SER A 532 25.63 1.57 -14.13
C SER A 532 26.80 2.12 -13.30
N SER A 533 26.73 3.39 -12.86
CA SER A 533 27.76 3.99 -12.01
C SER A 533 27.58 3.56 -10.55
N THR A 534 28.64 3.56 -9.76
CA THR A 534 28.54 3.39 -8.30
C THR A 534 27.72 4.53 -7.69
N ALA A 535 26.87 4.20 -6.73
CA ALA A 535 26.08 5.16 -5.96
C ALA A 535 26.02 4.76 -4.48
N SER A 536 25.67 5.72 -3.63
CA SER A 536 25.37 5.45 -2.22
C SER A 536 24.17 6.26 -1.75
N ILE A 537 23.47 5.71 -0.76
CA ILE A 537 22.53 6.45 0.07
C ILE A 537 22.96 6.32 1.55
N THR A 538 23.16 7.46 2.20
CA THR A 538 23.47 7.56 3.62
C THR A 538 22.21 7.90 4.40
N ILE A 539 21.89 7.12 5.42
CA ILE A 539 20.63 7.17 6.17
C ILE A 539 20.93 7.30 7.66
N GLY A 540 20.15 8.10 8.38
CA GLY A 540 20.30 8.33 9.81
C GLY A 540 21.07 9.60 10.17
N ASP A 541 21.22 10.53 9.22
CA ASP A 541 21.69 11.89 9.57
C ASP A 541 20.74 12.52 10.61
N ASN A 542 21.21 13.54 11.32
CA ASN A 542 20.50 14.14 12.47
C ASN A 542 20.08 13.11 13.55
N ASP A 543 20.84 12.02 13.67
CA ASP A 543 20.63 10.93 14.64
C ASP A 543 19.22 10.29 14.56
N ALA A 544 18.60 10.33 13.38
CA ALA A 544 17.23 9.87 13.20
C ALA A 544 17.09 8.37 13.49
N THR A 545 16.01 8.01 14.19
CA THR A 545 15.57 6.62 14.35
C THR A 545 14.40 6.37 13.43
N SER A 546 14.50 5.36 12.57
CA SER A 546 13.52 5.11 11.53
C SER A 546 13.35 3.62 11.22
N SER A 547 12.20 3.27 10.63
CA SER A 547 11.88 1.91 10.21
C SER A 547 11.30 1.94 8.80
N PHE A 548 11.91 1.16 7.90
CA PHE A 548 11.52 1.03 6.52
C PHE A 548 11.10 -0.41 6.23
N SER A 549 9.81 -0.61 5.94
CA SER A 549 9.26 -1.90 5.55
C SER A 549 9.19 -2.12 4.04
N GLY A 550 9.67 -1.12 3.29
CA GLY A 550 9.82 -1.21 1.86
C GLY A 550 11.08 -1.95 1.45
N SER A 551 11.37 -1.91 0.15
CA SER A 551 12.51 -2.61 -0.45
C SER A 551 13.42 -1.67 -1.21
N PHE A 552 14.73 -1.87 -1.07
CA PHE A 552 15.69 -1.37 -2.05
C PHE A 552 15.76 -2.37 -3.20
N ILE A 553 15.32 -1.97 -4.40
CA ILE A 553 15.42 -2.77 -5.63
C ILE A 553 16.36 -2.03 -6.56
N ALA A 554 17.63 -2.42 -6.55
CA ALA A 554 18.69 -1.73 -7.28
C ALA A 554 19.59 -2.72 -8.02
N ASN A 555 20.38 -2.22 -8.96
CA ASN A 555 21.45 -3.03 -9.52
C ASN A 555 22.61 -3.20 -8.51
N SER A 556 23.69 -3.85 -8.94
CA SER A 556 24.85 -4.18 -8.11
C SER A 556 25.70 -2.98 -7.66
N ASN A 557 25.24 -1.73 -7.86
CA ASN A 557 26.08 -0.55 -7.69
C ASN A 557 25.59 0.43 -6.62
N LEU A 558 24.42 0.19 -6.00
CA LEU A 558 23.93 1.01 -4.89
C LEU A 558 24.45 0.47 -3.56
N SER A 559 25.19 1.30 -2.82
CA SER A 559 25.61 1.03 -1.45
C SER A 559 24.69 1.73 -0.46
N VAL A 560 24.46 1.12 0.71
CA VAL A 560 23.66 1.69 1.80
C VAL A 560 24.56 1.95 2.99
N ILE A 561 24.53 3.17 3.52
CA ILE A 561 25.36 3.59 4.65
C ILE A 561 24.43 4.03 5.79
N LYS A 562 24.53 3.38 6.95
CA LYS A 562 23.85 3.80 8.17
C LYS A 562 24.79 4.69 8.99
N THR A 563 24.39 5.94 9.23
CA THR A 563 25.11 6.95 10.04
C THR A 563 24.27 7.42 11.22
N GLY A 564 24.83 8.29 12.07
CA GLY A 564 24.18 8.86 13.25
C GLY A 564 23.89 7.84 14.35
N THR A 565 23.59 8.32 15.56
CA THR A 565 23.41 7.46 16.74
C THR A 565 22.06 6.75 16.79
N GLY A 566 21.10 7.14 15.95
CA GLY A 566 19.77 6.53 15.89
C GLY A 566 19.78 5.08 15.38
N THR A 567 18.60 4.46 15.37
CA THR A 567 18.41 3.10 14.84
C THR A 567 17.74 3.14 13.47
N LEU A 568 18.27 2.40 12.50
CA LEU A 568 17.57 2.11 11.24
C LEU A 568 17.12 0.66 11.25
N THR A 569 15.82 0.42 11.13
CA THR A 569 15.27 -0.92 10.98
C THR A 569 14.84 -1.17 9.54
N LEU A 570 15.31 -2.25 8.94
CA LEU A 570 14.91 -2.72 7.61
C LEU A 570 14.07 -3.99 7.75
N GLU A 571 12.77 -3.89 7.50
CA GLU A 571 11.81 -5.00 7.62
C GLU A 571 11.57 -5.72 6.28
N GLY A 572 11.80 -5.03 5.14
CA GLY A 572 11.57 -5.58 3.81
C GLY A 572 12.75 -6.36 3.24
N ASP A 573 12.51 -7.04 2.12
CA ASP A 573 13.55 -7.73 1.35
C ASP A 573 14.30 -6.73 0.46
N ASN A 574 15.61 -6.64 0.64
CA ASN A 574 16.46 -5.68 -0.06
C ASN A 574 17.42 -6.38 -1.01
N ASP A 575 17.42 -5.92 -2.25
CA ASP A 575 18.13 -6.48 -3.39
C ASP A 575 18.95 -5.39 -4.08
N TYR A 576 19.90 -4.80 -3.35
CA TYR A 576 20.96 -3.95 -3.89
C TYR A 576 22.29 -4.69 -3.76
N GLY A 577 23.22 -4.48 -4.70
CA GLY A 577 24.48 -5.21 -4.69
C GLY A 577 25.74 -4.42 -4.33
N GLY A 578 25.62 -3.13 -4.04
CA GLY A 578 26.72 -2.39 -3.39
C GLY A 578 26.83 -2.78 -1.91
N THR A 579 27.83 -2.23 -1.21
CA THR A 579 28.09 -2.60 0.18
C THR A 579 27.06 -2.03 1.15
N THR A 580 26.81 -2.73 2.26
CA THR A 580 26.12 -2.18 3.43
C THR A 580 27.17 -1.81 4.48
N THR A 581 27.22 -0.54 4.88
CA THR A 581 28.15 -0.06 5.91
C THR A 581 27.38 0.55 7.07
N VAL A 582 27.62 0.05 8.28
CA VAL A 582 27.08 0.65 9.51
C VAL A 582 28.20 1.44 10.16
N SER A 583 28.23 2.76 9.92
CA SER A 583 29.29 3.64 10.41
C SER A 583 29.04 4.14 11.83
N ALA A 584 27.76 4.26 12.23
CA ALA A 584 27.35 4.65 13.58
C ALA A 584 25.92 4.19 13.90
N GLY A 585 25.62 4.14 15.22
CA GLY A 585 24.30 3.75 15.73
C GLY A 585 23.99 2.29 15.48
N THR A 586 22.71 1.97 15.26
CA THR A 586 22.24 0.59 15.11
C THR A 586 21.57 0.38 13.76
N LEU A 587 21.94 -0.69 13.06
CA LEU A 587 21.18 -1.25 11.95
C LEU A 587 20.49 -2.54 12.43
N VAL A 588 19.16 -2.56 12.37
CA VAL A 588 18.35 -3.75 12.68
C VAL A 588 17.85 -4.33 11.37
N ILE A 589 18.17 -5.58 11.09
CA ILE A 589 17.69 -6.31 9.93
C ILE A 589 16.64 -7.31 10.39
N ASN A 590 15.39 -7.11 9.98
CA ASN A 590 14.28 -8.05 10.22
C ASN A 590 13.78 -8.69 8.91
N GLY A 591 14.06 -8.06 7.77
CA GLY A 591 13.87 -8.63 6.44
C GLY A 591 15.12 -9.34 5.91
N THR A 592 15.39 -9.19 4.61
CA THR A 592 16.54 -9.82 3.94
C THR A 592 17.49 -8.77 3.35
N LEU A 593 18.80 -8.99 3.47
CA LEU A 593 19.84 -8.35 2.65
C LEU A 593 20.42 -9.40 1.68
N ALA A 594 20.00 -9.37 0.41
CA ALA A 594 20.11 -10.52 -0.47
C ALA A 594 21.40 -10.62 -1.32
N ASN A 595 22.09 -9.52 -1.60
CA ASN A 595 23.24 -9.52 -2.51
C ASN A 595 24.32 -8.49 -2.09
N THR A 596 24.44 -8.23 -0.79
CA THR A 596 25.28 -7.15 -0.26
C THR A 596 26.19 -7.62 0.87
N THR A 597 27.49 -7.38 0.73
CA THR A 597 28.44 -7.55 1.84
C THR A 597 28.20 -6.46 2.90
N THR A 598 28.31 -6.84 4.17
CA THR A 598 28.03 -5.94 5.30
C THR A 598 29.27 -5.71 6.15
N THR A 599 29.58 -4.46 6.45
CA THR A 599 30.63 -4.09 7.42
C THR A 599 30.02 -3.22 8.52
N VAL A 600 30.24 -3.62 9.77
CA VAL A 600 29.84 -2.86 10.96
C VAL A 600 31.08 -2.25 11.57
N ASP A 601 31.19 -0.93 11.57
CA ASP A 601 32.35 -0.22 12.07
C ASP A 601 32.40 -0.22 13.60
N SER A 602 33.57 0.04 14.17
CA SER A 602 33.75 0.18 15.61
C SER A 602 32.83 1.26 16.17
N GLY A 603 32.03 0.91 17.19
CA GLY A 603 31.05 1.81 17.80
C GLY A 603 29.65 1.76 17.16
N ALA A 604 29.47 1.01 16.08
CA ALA A 604 28.16 0.70 15.51
C ALA A 604 27.66 -0.69 15.93
N THR A 605 26.37 -0.94 15.74
CA THR A 605 25.70 -2.20 16.11
C THR A 605 24.91 -2.76 14.94
N LEU A 606 24.99 -4.07 14.72
CA LEU A 606 24.06 -4.84 13.89
C LEU A 606 23.20 -5.73 14.80
N GLY A 607 21.89 -5.73 14.56
CA GLY A 607 20.95 -6.63 15.24
C GLY A 607 19.74 -7.01 14.39
N GLY A 608 18.70 -7.51 15.03
CA GLY A 608 17.46 -7.97 14.38
C GLY A 608 17.40 -9.48 14.15
N THR A 609 16.34 -9.94 13.50
CA THR A 609 16.03 -11.36 13.29
C THR A 609 16.02 -11.81 11.83
N GLY A 610 16.57 -10.97 10.95
CA GLY A 610 16.52 -11.17 9.51
C GLY A 610 17.66 -12.02 8.95
N THR A 611 17.79 -11.99 7.63
CA THR A 611 18.79 -12.77 6.89
C THR A 611 19.76 -11.87 6.13
N LEU A 612 21.06 -12.11 6.28
CA LEU A 612 22.12 -11.52 5.48
C LEU A 612 22.79 -12.62 4.66
N THR A 613 22.64 -12.60 3.34
CA THR A 613 23.05 -13.74 2.49
C THR A 613 24.55 -13.74 2.17
N ASP A 614 25.17 -12.56 2.10
CA ASP A 614 26.58 -12.37 1.75
C ASP A 614 27.47 -12.18 2.99
N ALA A 615 28.78 -12.06 2.76
CA ALA A 615 29.77 -11.99 3.83
C ALA A 615 29.56 -10.77 4.75
N VAL A 616 29.72 -10.99 6.05
CA VAL A 616 29.56 -9.97 7.10
C VAL A 616 30.83 -9.86 7.95
N THR A 617 31.29 -8.64 8.19
CA THR A 617 32.40 -8.31 9.09
C THR A 617 31.92 -7.39 10.21
N ILE A 618 32.12 -7.81 11.46
CA ILE A 618 31.72 -7.07 12.66
C ILE A 618 32.96 -6.52 13.36
N ASN A 619 33.30 -5.24 13.12
CA ASN A 619 34.29 -4.50 13.93
C ASN A 619 33.64 -3.83 15.15
N GLY A 620 32.33 -3.57 15.09
CA GLY A 620 31.51 -3.02 16.16
C GLY A 620 30.85 -4.09 17.02
N VAL A 621 29.54 -4.00 17.17
CA VAL A 621 28.73 -4.93 17.99
C VAL A 621 27.82 -5.76 17.08
N LEU A 622 27.77 -7.07 17.33
CA LEU A 622 26.68 -7.94 16.91
C LEU A 622 25.77 -8.18 18.13
N ALA A 623 24.48 -7.88 18.00
CA ALA A 623 23.46 -8.09 19.02
C ALA A 623 22.22 -8.70 18.34
N PRO A 624 22.15 -10.03 18.18
CA PRO A 624 21.01 -10.69 17.52
C PRO A 624 19.69 -10.34 18.19
N GLY A 625 18.61 -10.35 17.40
CA GLY A 625 17.26 -10.15 17.90
C GLY A 625 16.85 -8.71 18.24
N ASN A 626 15.71 -8.62 18.93
CA ASN A 626 15.12 -7.41 19.53
C ASN A 626 14.63 -7.81 20.94
N SER A 627 15.56 -8.17 21.83
CA SER A 627 15.46 -9.29 22.80
C SER A 627 15.91 -10.61 22.17
N ILE A 628 15.83 -11.72 22.91
CA ILE A 628 16.27 -13.05 22.44
C ILE A 628 15.71 -13.39 21.04
N GLY A 629 16.60 -13.60 20.08
CA GLY A 629 16.23 -13.92 18.71
C GLY A 629 17.34 -14.54 17.86
N THR A 630 16.99 -14.96 16.65
CA THR A 630 17.93 -15.56 15.70
C THR A 630 18.16 -14.63 14.52
N ILE A 631 19.43 -14.38 14.19
CA ILE A 631 19.83 -13.72 12.94
C ILE A 631 20.58 -14.73 12.06
N SER A 632 20.27 -14.75 10.76
CA SER A 632 20.81 -15.74 9.82
C SER A 632 21.85 -15.13 8.88
N PHE A 633 22.94 -15.86 8.66
CA PHE A 633 24.03 -15.51 7.76
C PHE A 633 24.22 -16.60 6.69
N GLY A 634 24.06 -16.23 5.43
CA GLY A 634 24.16 -17.14 4.28
C GLY A 634 25.58 -17.42 3.80
N SER A 635 26.60 -16.77 4.38
CA SER A 635 27.99 -16.85 3.96
C SER A 635 28.94 -16.80 5.17
N SER A 636 30.09 -16.12 5.07
CA SER A 636 31.03 -15.98 6.19
C SER A 636 30.66 -14.86 7.16
N LEU A 637 30.91 -15.08 8.44
CA LEU A 637 30.77 -14.09 9.51
C LEU A 637 32.12 -13.94 10.24
N ASP A 638 32.72 -12.75 10.17
CA ASP A 638 33.95 -12.43 10.89
C ASP A 638 33.65 -11.56 12.11
N LEU A 639 33.95 -12.06 13.31
CA LEU A 639 33.68 -11.41 14.59
C LEU A 639 34.96 -10.78 15.17
N LEU A 640 35.20 -9.51 14.86
CA LEU A 640 36.38 -8.76 15.28
C LEU A 640 36.12 -7.82 16.47
N GLY A 641 34.86 -7.46 16.69
CA GLY A 641 34.40 -6.60 17.79
C GLY A 641 33.70 -7.36 18.91
N LEU A 642 32.55 -6.88 19.36
CA LEU A 642 31.77 -7.42 20.47
C LEU A 642 30.58 -8.25 19.96
N SER A 643 30.43 -9.48 20.47
CA SER A 643 29.26 -10.32 20.28
C SER A 643 28.44 -10.29 21.57
N ASN A 644 27.36 -9.49 21.61
CA ASN A 644 26.44 -9.39 22.74
C ASN A 644 25.26 -10.35 22.54
N PHE A 645 25.19 -11.39 23.37
CA PHE A 645 24.18 -12.45 23.25
C PHE A 645 23.40 -12.57 24.56
N GLU A 646 22.08 -12.43 24.48
CA GLU A 646 21.17 -12.57 25.59
C GLU A 646 20.77 -14.02 25.82
N ILE A 647 20.61 -14.43 27.09
CA ILE A 647 20.09 -15.74 27.48
C ILE A 647 18.92 -15.60 28.44
N ASP A 648 17.96 -16.53 28.35
CA ASP A 648 16.88 -16.74 29.28
C ASP A 648 16.97 -18.17 29.86
N PRO A 649 17.53 -18.32 31.07
CA PRO A 649 17.63 -19.61 31.74
C PRO A 649 16.30 -20.26 32.13
N LEU A 650 15.21 -19.49 32.24
CA LEU A 650 13.89 -20.05 32.55
C LEU A 650 13.27 -20.70 31.32
N GLY A 651 13.33 -20.00 30.19
CA GLY A 651 12.87 -20.49 28.90
C GLY A 651 13.84 -21.45 28.21
N LEU A 652 15.10 -21.53 28.68
CA LEU A 652 16.21 -22.18 27.97
C LEU A 652 16.39 -21.63 26.55
N ASN A 653 16.20 -20.32 26.39
CA ASN A 653 16.34 -19.62 25.12
C ASN A 653 17.60 -18.76 25.14
N ALA A 654 18.14 -18.49 23.96
CA ALA A 654 19.27 -17.61 23.78
C ALA A 654 19.22 -16.93 22.42
N ASP A 655 19.91 -15.81 22.31
CA ASP A 655 20.29 -15.27 21.01
C ASP A 655 21.06 -16.33 20.22
N LEU A 656 20.83 -16.34 18.90
CA LEU A 656 21.48 -17.25 17.98
C LEU A 656 21.96 -16.49 16.74
N ALA A 657 23.22 -16.68 16.39
CA ALA A 657 23.69 -16.48 15.03
C ALA A 657 23.67 -17.82 14.32
N ASP A 658 22.88 -17.92 13.24
CA ASP A 658 22.77 -19.12 12.40
C ASP A 658 23.52 -18.89 11.09
N ILE A 659 24.67 -19.53 10.93
CA ILE A 659 25.61 -19.32 9.83
C ILE A 659 25.67 -20.57 8.94
N THR A 660 25.34 -20.46 7.66
CA THR A 660 25.54 -21.58 6.73
C THR A 660 27.01 -21.77 6.35
N GLY A 661 27.78 -20.69 6.35
CA GLY A 661 29.20 -20.66 6.01
C GLY A 661 30.16 -20.81 7.20
N THR A 662 31.26 -20.06 7.17
CA THR A 662 32.29 -20.06 8.23
C THR A 662 32.06 -18.92 9.21
N VAL A 663 32.07 -19.19 10.50
CA VAL A 663 32.24 -18.16 11.54
C VAL A 663 33.70 -18.11 11.95
N THR A 664 34.30 -16.92 11.91
CA THR A 664 35.67 -16.66 12.40
C THR A 664 35.61 -15.85 13.69
N TYR A 665 35.99 -16.47 14.80
CA TYR A 665 36.07 -15.79 16.09
C TYR A 665 37.38 -15.02 16.24
N GLY A 666 37.28 -13.77 16.72
CA GLY A 666 38.40 -12.93 17.09
C GLY A 666 38.10 -12.16 18.37
N GLY A 667 37.16 -11.21 18.36
CA GLY A 667 36.94 -10.24 19.44
C GLY A 667 36.36 -10.79 20.76
N ILE A 668 35.37 -10.10 21.33
CA ILE A 668 34.83 -10.38 22.66
C ILE A 668 33.47 -11.07 22.55
N LEU A 669 33.27 -12.19 23.22
CA LEU A 669 31.95 -12.72 23.52
C LEU A 669 31.47 -12.16 24.86
N ASN A 670 30.26 -11.60 24.88
CA ASN A 670 29.62 -11.10 26.09
C ASN A 670 28.19 -11.67 26.19
N VAL A 671 28.00 -12.57 27.15
CA VAL A 671 26.71 -13.22 27.39
C VAL A 671 25.97 -12.45 28.48
N LEU A 672 24.78 -11.96 28.14
CA LEU A 672 23.93 -11.12 28.98
C LEU A 672 22.76 -11.93 29.53
N TYR A 673 22.41 -11.68 30.80
CA TYR A 673 21.19 -12.19 31.42
C TYR A 673 20.37 -11.01 31.96
N GLY A 674 19.16 -10.81 31.41
CA GLY A 674 18.32 -9.64 31.70
C GLY A 674 17.44 -9.74 32.96
N GLY A 675 17.48 -10.87 33.69
CA GLY A 675 16.63 -11.10 34.88
C GLY A 675 17.30 -10.79 36.22
N SER A 676 16.50 -10.74 37.30
CA SER A 676 17.03 -10.69 38.66
C SER A 676 17.66 -12.03 39.06
N ALA A 677 18.71 -12.00 39.90
CA ALA A 677 19.43 -13.15 40.47
C ALA A 677 18.69 -14.50 40.34
N PHE A 678 19.03 -15.24 39.29
CA PHE A 678 18.55 -16.59 39.06
C PHE A 678 19.67 -17.57 39.35
N ASP A 679 19.36 -18.59 40.16
CA ASP A 679 20.30 -19.69 40.36
C ASP A 679 20.26 -20.58 39.12
N PHE A 680 21.27 -20.45 38.28
CA PHE A 680 21.54 -21.40 37.20
C PHE A 680 21.50 -22.83 37.74
N ALA A 681 21.05 -23.78 36.92
CA ALA A 681 21.07 -25.20 37.26
C ALA A 681 22.11 -25.93 36.39
N GLY A 682 22.72 -26.98 36.96
CA GLY A 682 23.63 -27.84 36.21
C GLY A 682 22.93 -28.48 35.01
N GLY A 683 23.60 -28.49 33.85
CA GLY A 683 23.10 -29.10 32.61
C GLY A 683 22.33 -28.16 31.69
N MET A 684 22.21 -26.87 32.02
CA MET A 684 21.71 -25.85 31.10
C MET A 684 22.69 -25.65 29.93
N ILE A 685 22.15 -25.57 28.71
CA ILE A 685 22.91 -25.34 27.47
C ILE A 685 22.21 -24.22 26.71
N PHE A 686 22.99 -23.21 26.30
CA PHE A 686 22.52 -22.10 25.48
C PHE A 686 23.31 -22.15 24.16
N ASN A 687 22.62 -22.43 23.06
CA ASN A 687 23.26 -22.44 21.74
C ASN A 687 23.31 -21.00 21.20
N LEU A 688 24.51 -20.47 21.02
CA LEU A 688 24.72 -19.09 20.53
C LEU A 688 25.14 -19.05 19.06
N PHE A 689 25.71 -20.15 18.54
CA PHE A 689 26.24 -20.19 17.17
C PHE A 689 25.97 -21.54 16.54
N ASP A 690 25.25 -21.53 15.42
CA ASP A 690 25.24 -22.63 14.47
C ASP A 690 26.10 -22.23 13.27
N ALA A 691 27.04 -23.09 12.85
CA ALA A 691 27.91 -22.78 11.71
C ALA A 691 28.23 -24.02 10.88
N GLY A 692 28.34 -23.83 9.56
CA GLY A 692 28.91 -24.85 8.67
C GLY A 692 30.39 -25.12 8.96
N THR A 693 31.14 -24.10 9.39
CA THR A 693 32.53 -24.25 9.84
C THR A 693 32.85 -23.23 10.94
N PHE A 694 33.59 -23.65 11.95
CA PHE A 694 34.06 -22.81 13.05
C PHE A 694 35.57 -22.57 12.91
N ALA A 695 36.00 -21.32 12.97
CA ALA A 695 37.40 -20.91 12.88
C ALA A 695 37.75 -19.85 13.93
N GLY A 696 39.04 -19.73 14.28
CA GLY A 696 39.51 -18.74 15.24
C GLY A 696 39.14 -19.05 16.69
N SER A 697 39.24 -18.04 17.56
CA SER A 697 38.81 -18.08 18.97
C SER A 697 38.51 -16.67 19.46
N PHE A 698 37.59 -16.50 20.40
CA PHE A 698 37.40 -15.22 21.06
C PHE A 698 38.62 -14.84 21.90
N ASP A 699 39.04 -13.59 21.82
CA ASP A 699 40.11 -12.98 22.60
C ASP A 699 39.68 -12.85 24.07
N THR A 700 38.38 -12.67 24.33
CA THR A 700 37.81 -12.57 25.68
C THR A 700 36.38 -13.12 25.68
N ILE A 701 36.03 -13.83 26.77
CA ILE A 701 34.68 -14.35 27.00
C ILE A 701 34.20 -13.83 28.36
N ASN A 702 33.13 -13.06 28.36
CA ASN A 702 32.44 -12.55 29.55
C ASN A 702 31.12 -13.30 29.71
N LEU A 703 30.94 -14.00 30.82
CA LEU A 703 29.75 -14.79 31.12
C LEU A 703 29.09 -14.28 32.41
N PRO A 704 27.77 -14.47 32.58
CA PRO A 704 27.08 -14.12 33.82
C PRO A 704 27.68 -14.84 35.04
N ASP A 705 27.69 -14.16 36.19
CA ASP A 705 28.13 -14.76 37.45
C ASP A 705 27.22 -15.92 37.85
N LEU A 706 27.82 -17.02 38.29
CA LEU A 706 27.12 -18.20 38.79
C LEU A 706 27.03 -18.11 40.33
N THR A 707 25.84 -17.87 40.87
CA THR A 707 25.60 -17.76 42.32
C THR A 707 25.39 -19.11 43.03
N GLY A 708 25.08 -20.17 42.28
CA GLY A 708 24.82 -21.51 42.81
C GLY A 708 26.10 -22.29 43.17
N THR A 709 26.07 -23.04 44.26
CA THR A 709 27.21 -23.85 44.71
C THR A 709 27.49 -25.01 43.74
N GLY A 710 28.72 -25.11 43.25
CA GLY A 710 29.17 -26.22 42.39
C GLY A 710 28.89 -26.04 40.89
N LEU A 711 28.57 -24.82 40.46
CA LEU A 711 28.36 -24.48 39.05
C LEU A 711 29.62 -23.89 38.42
N SER A 712 29.83 -24.20 37.15
CA SER A 712 30.84 -23.60 36.28
C SER A 712 30.29 -23.55 34.85
N TRP A 713 30.75 -22.57 34.07
CA TRP A 713 30.51 -22.50 32.64
C TRP A 713 31.39 -23.49 31.87
#